data_AF-A0ABD3MH99-F1
#
_entry.id   AF-A0ABD3MH99-F1
#
_cell.length_a   1.000
_cell.length_b   1.000
_cell.length_c   1.000
_cell.angle_alpha   90.00
_cell.angle_beta   90.00
_cell.angle_gamma   90.00
#
_symmetry.space_group_name_H-M   'P 1'
#
loop_
_entity.id
_entity.type
_entity.pdbx_description
1 polymer ?
#
loop_
_entity_poly.entity_id
_entity_poly.type
_entity_poly.pdbx_seq_one_letter_code
_entity_poly.pdbx_strand_id
1 'polypeptide(L)'
;MSRPSLLSIITLLLVQAAPYAQAWRQKSSSDDENQQCSVYLAESSTDHALGTFAGRAYSRNDIIGVPDSVVHFVDIRHYNSIKNDNDEDVLNDTLELFLGTCWSADSTGGKNEGDESISAVGGPAFSSTGHVGLTNAVIYQPSVLLRTDTDLLTKYDELTSPGRGAFSTYHNLTVLAVDTIGPGMEIFLDFGAEYSKHDDPTIPNMDDYRKMDEGMKKMVEFFNKHAERIGEKASEEVYEFIKEDVLELVAEKRAPAARALLPESYEGLQEIIDMGGSALYDNPEVVRDVDWLRTNGYCQDTLVVGVSTIEHAGRGAFAARSMKRGEVVGALPLVPLLQGKSALTIPPDKAMGEKETTYQLVYNYMLEHPQSSALFYPAGAVTNYINHGGKSNANVKLIWSTKEWSHVKDTRETPLENLGQFGPIDMIVELVATRPINKGEEILLDYGDDWEAAWNDHVSKWKKVTKNASFSKSAMTLNEIHHSTDKPPQPFPIDGKEADAGSNVELKCHILYDDEKIERIRNKDGSRTKVYPWIPHPVKGETRLKTDIAVRSITLIGCDIIDRSGDEQSGYKYIVQPHAEDKGSGYYVKNVPHYAIRYVDKPYTNPQHEMISFRHTIKFPDEIFPNAWRDLDLKDEL
;
A
#
# COMPACT_ATOMS: atom_id res chain seq x y z
N MET A 1 15.38 22.16 -66.31
CA MET A 1 15.97 20.84 -66.00
C MET A 1 16.72 21.00 -64.68
N SER A 2 16.40 20.37 -63.54
CA SER A 2 15.36 19.45 -63.10
C SER A 2 15.35 19.61 -61.57
N ARG A 3 14.18 19.88 -60.98
CA ARG A 3 14.00 19.94 -59.53
C ARG A 3 14.38 18.58 -58.91
N PRO A 4 15.15 18.53 -57.80
CA PRO A 4 15.22 17.31 -57.03
C PRO A 4 13.88 17.09 -56.32
N SER A 5 13.42 15.85 -56.30
CA SER A 5 12.13 15.44 -55.75
C SER A 5 12.07 15.63 -54.24
N LEU A 6 10.90 16.04 -53.74
CA LEU A 6 10.51 16.14 -52.32
C LEU A 6 10.82 14.88 -51.48
N LEU A 7 11.06 13.72 -52.11
CA LEU A 7 11.41 12.48 -51.41
C LEU A 7 12.86 12.43 -50.87
N SER A 8 13.78 13.27 -51.36
CA SER A 8 15.21 13.17 -50.99
C SER A 8 15.61 14.07 -49.82
N ILE A 9 14.76 15.02 -49.41
CA ILE A 9 15.02 15.87 -48.24
C ILE A 9 14.43 15.26 -46.96
N ILE A 10 13.34 14.48 -47.08
CA ILE A 10 12.73 13.76 -45.96
C ILE A 10 13.66 12.64 -45.43
N THR A 11 14.51 12.06 -46.29
CA THR A 11 15.44 10.99 -45.86
C THR A 11 16.69 11.50 -45.15
N LEU A 12 17.01 12.80 -45.22
CA LEU A 12 18.20 13.36 -44.54
C LEU A 12 17.88 13.93 -43.15
N LEU A 13 16.64 14.33 -42.88
CA LEU A 13 16.20 14.82 -41.56
C LEU A 13 15.72 13.71 -40.62
N LEU A 14 15.44 12.50 -41.14
CA LEU A 14 15.08 11.33 -40.32
C LEU A 14 16.28 10.53 -39.78
N VAL A 15 17.52 10.97 -40.02
CA VAL A 15 18.75 10.26 -39.59
C VAL A 15 19.48 10.98 -38.44
N GLN A 16 18.97 12.12 -37.94
CA GLN A 16 19.54 12.83 -36.78
C GLN A 16 18.62 12.99 -35.57
N ALA A 17 17.43 12.37 -35.58
CA ALA A 17 16.50 12.34 -34.43
C ALA A 17 16.30 10.93 -33.84
N ALA A 18 17.31 10.06 -33.92
CA ALA A 18 17.26 8.75 -33.29
C ALA A 18 18.64 8.37 -32.72
N PRO A 19 18.83 8.63 -31.42
CA PRO A 19 19.33 7.56 -30.57
C PRO A 19 18.61 7.51 -29.21
N TYR A 20 17.28 7.42 -29.17
CA TYR A 20 16.56 7.00 -27.94
C TYR A 20 15.43 5.97 -28.16
N ALA A 21 15.09 5.61 -29.41
CA ALA A 21 13.96 4.72 -29.69
C ALA A 21 14.32 3.34 -30.30
N GLN A 22 15.60 3.00 -30.47
CA GLN A 22 16.02 1.68 -31.00
C GLN A 22 17.17 1.06 -30.20
N ALA A 23 16.93 0.87 -28.91
CA ALA A 23 17.68 -0.07 -28.07
C ALA A 23 16.73 -1.03 -27.31
N TRP A 24 15.57 -1.37 -27.90
CA TRP A 24 14.63 -2.33 -27.31
C TRP A 24 14.25 -3.39 -28.34
N ARG A 25 15.24 -4.22 -28.68
CA ARG A 25 15.08 -5.58 -29.22
C ARG A 25 16.41 -6.31 -29.20
N GLN A 26 17.07 -6.34 -28.04
CA GLN A 26 17.86 -7.52 -27.73
C GLN A 26 16.86 -8.62 -27.40
N LYS A 27 16.82 -9.61 -28.28
CA LYS A 27 16.15 -10.88 -28.04
C LYS A 27 16.93 -11.55 -26.91
N SER A 28 16.61 -11.22 -25.67
CA SER A 28 17.16 -11.92 -24.51
C SER A 28 16.67 -13.37 -24.59
N SER A 29 17.54 -14.29 -24.19
CA SER A 29 17.15 -15.68 -24.08
C SER A 29 15.98 -15.80 -23.10
N SER A 30 15.11 -16.78 -23.27
CA SER A 30 13.95 -17.00 -22.38
C SER A 30 14.32 -17.22 -20.90
N ASP A 31 15.61 -17.36 -20.59
CA ASP A 31 16.14 -17.46 -19.22
C ASP A 31 16.45 -16.10 -18.59
N ASP A 32 16.69 -15.03 -19.38
CA ASP A 32 16.97 -13.66 -18.88
C ASP A 32 15.70 -12.89 -18.53
N GLU A 33 14.61 -13.05 -19.28
CA GLU A 33 13.30 -12.44 -18.95
C GLU A 33 12.75 -12.96 -17.60
N ASN A 34 13.17 -14.14 -17.15
CA ASN A 34 12.82 -14.70 -15.84
C ASN A 34 13.71 -14.20 -14.68
N GLN A 35 14.71 -13.35 -14.94
CA GLN A 35 15.66 -12.84 -13.93
C GLN A 35 15.64 -11.32 -13.73
N GLN A 36 14.93 -10.56 -14.57
CA GLN A 36 14.86 -9.10 -14.43
C GLN A 36 13.84 -8.72 -13.35
N CYS A 37 14.28 -8.03 -12.30
CA CYS A 37 13.40 -7.47 -11.29
C CYS A 37 12.45 -6.46 -11.93
N SER A 38 11.17 -6.58 -11.63
CA SER A 38 10.16 -5.63 -12.13
C SER A 38 10.12 -4.36 -11.29
N VAL A 39 10.50 -4.43 -10.02
CA VAL A 39 10.58 -3.29 -9.10
C VAL A 39 11.90 -3.31 -8.34
N TYR A 40 12.55 -2.16 -8.25
CA TYR A 40 13.77 -1.96 -7.49
C TYR A 40 13.55 -0.99 -6.32
N LEU A 41 14.22 -1.24 -5.20
CA LEU A 41 14.44 -0.29 -4.12
C LEU A 41 15.83 0.32 -4.27
N ALA A 42 15.95 1.64 -4.22
CA ALA A 42 17.23 2.34 -4.19
C ALA A 42 17.07 3.68 -3.44
N GLU A 43 18.12 4.49 -3.38
CA GLU A 43 17.98 5.90 -2.99
C GLU A 43 17.09 6.63 -4.00
N SER A 44 16.17 7.46 -3.51
CA SER A 44 15.28 8.31 -4.31
C SER A 44 16.09 9.31 -5.14
N SER A 45 15.52 9.82 -6.24
CA SER A 45 16.14 10.88 -7.02
C SER A 45 15.91 12.28 -6.42
N THR A 46 14.93 12.44 -5.52
CA THR A 46 14.50 13.75 -5.03
C THR A 46 15.19 14.17 -3.74
N ASP A 47 15.50 13.22 -2.86
CA ASP A 47 16.09 13.46 -1.56
C ASP A 47 16.81 12.20 -1.06
N HIS A 48 17.54 12.32 0.05
CA HIS A 48 18.13 11.18 0.74
C HIS A 48 17.05 10.36 1.48
N ALA A 49 16.27 9.60 0.69
CA ALA A 49 15.17 8.77 1.14
C ALA A 49 15.09 7.48 0.32
N LEU A 50 14.33 6.49 0.79
CA LEU A 50 14.04 5.30 -0.01
C LEU A 50 13.18 5.69 -1.21
N GLY A 51 13.57 5.23 -2.39
CA GLY A 51 12.83 5.35 -3.64
C GLY A 51 12.54 3.99 -4.26
N THR A 52 11.40 3.88 -4.93
CA THR A 52 10.97 2.67 -5.63
C THR A 52 11.03 2.92 -7.13
N PHE A 53 11.67 2.06 -7.91
CA PHE A 53 11.90 2.28 -9.34
C PHE A 53 11.34 1.15 -10.19
N ALA A 54 10.78 1.49 -11.33
CA ALA A 54 10.27 0.54 -12.30
C ALA A 54 11.42 -0.17 -13.03
N GLY A 55 11.56 -1.49 -12.86
CA GLY A 55 12.53 -2.31 -13.59
C GLY A 55 12.08 -2.71 -14.99
N ARG A 56 10.79 -2.49 -15.30
CA ARG A 56 10.14 -2.71 -16.60
C ARG A 56 9.08 -1.63 -16.84
N ALA A 57 8.52 -1.60 -18.04
CA ALA A 57 7.39 -0.72 -18.32
C ALA A 57 6.11 -1.21 -17.60
N TYR A 58 5.31 -0.26 -17.12
CA TYR A 58 3.96 -0.46 -16.60
C TYR A 58 2.97 0.35 -17.43
N SER A 59 1.80 -0.21 -17.69
CA SER A 59 0.64 0.50 -18.23
C SER A 59 -0.33 0.85 -17.10
N ARG A 60 -1.22 1.82 -17.35
CA ARG A 60 -2.28 2.16 -16.39
C ARG A 60 -3.08 0.93 -15.93
N ASN A 61 -3.28 0.82 -14.62
CA ASN A 61 -3.87 -0.31 -13.88
C ASN A 61 -3.01 -1.58 -13.79
N ASP A 62 -1.77 -1.58 -14.27
CA ASP A 62 -0.85 -2.66 -13.95
C ASP A 62 -0.54 -2.67 -12.45
N ILE A 63 -0.40 -3.87 -11.89
CA ILE A 63 0.05 -4.05 -10.51
C ILE A 63 1.56 -3.79 -10.46
N ILE A 64 1.97 -2.93 -9.55
CA ILE A 64 3.36 -2.62 -9.26
C ILE A 64 3.81 -3.49 -8.08
N GLY A 65 4.90 -4.23 -8.28
CA GLY A 65 5.45 -5.12 -7.26
C GLY A 65 4.52 -6.29 -6.92
N VAL A 66 4.69 -6.80 -5.71
CA VAL A 66 3.90 -7.92 -5.17
C VAL A 66 2.97 -7.37 -4.08
N PRO A 67 1.67 -7.73 -4.09
CA PRO A 67 0.76 -7.29 -3.04
C PRO A 67 1.23 -7.71 -1.64
N ASP A 68 1.19 -6.78 -0.69
CA ASP A 68 1.78 -6.98 0.64
C ASP A 68 0.72 -7.18 1.74
N SER A 69 1.20 -7.45 2.94
CA SER A 69 0.44 -7.48 4.19
C SER A 69 0.15 -6.08 4.69
N VAL A 70 -0.90 -5.97 5.51
CA VAL A 70 -1.19 -4.76 6.27
C VAL A 70 -1.28 -5.13 7.73
N VAL A 71 -0.48 -4.52 8.59
CA VAL A 71 -0.54 -4.78 10.03
C VAL A 71 -1.19 -3.58 10.70
N HIS A 72 -2.46 -3.73 11.05
CA HIS A 72 -3.20 -2.70 11.78
C HIS A 72 -2.89 -2.76 13.27
N PHE A 73 -2.85 -1.57 13.88
CA PHE A 73 -2.82 -1.39 15.32
C PHE A 73 -3.68 -0.17 15.65
N VAL A 74 -4.25 -0.17 16.86
CA VAL A 74 -5.38 0.70 17.21
C VAL A 74 -5.11 1.52 18.46
N ASP A 75 -5.69 2.71 18.51
CA ASP A 75 -5.72 3.59 19.69
C ASP A 75 -4.36 3.83 20.35
N ILE A 76 -3.28 3.77 19.56
CA ILE A 76 -1.92 3.83 20.07
C ILE A 76 -1.65 5.17 20.77
N ARG A 77 -2.20 6.27 20.25
CA ARG A 77 -2.05 7.59 20.88
C ARG A 77 -2.80 7.63 22.21
N HIS A 78 -4.01 7.06 22.26
CA HIS A 78 -4.80 6.97 23.49
C HIS A 78 -4.10 6.14 24.58
N TYR A 79 -3.58 4.95 24.24
CA TYR A 79 -2.91 4.10 25.22
C TYR A 79 -1.60 4.70 25.74
N ASN A 80 -0.93 5.54 24.95
CA ASN A 80 0.29 6.22 25.37
C ASN A 80 0.01 7.54 26.12
N SER A 81 -1.11 8.23 25.84
CA SER A 81 -1.51 9.40 26.64
C SER A 81 -1.87 9.03 28.07
N ILE A 82 -2.46 7.84 28.31
CA ILE A 82 -2.79 7.34 29.66
C ILE A 82 -1.53 7.11 30.51
N LYS A 83 -0.38 6.82 29.90
CA LYS A 83 0.87 6.51 30.62
C LYS A 83 1.60 7.76 31.11
N ASN A 84 1.33 8.92 30.51
CA ASN A 84 2.11 10.14 30.70
C ASN A 84 1.37 11.16 31.57
N ASP A 85 1.30 10.92 32.88
CA ASP A 85 0.79 11.92 33.84
C ASP A 85 1.84 13.00 34.23
N ASN A 86 3.11 12.89 33.80
CA ASN A 86 4.19 13.79 34.25
C ASN A 86 5.23 14.26 33.20
N ASP A 87 5.23 13.78 31.95
CA ASP A 87 6.11 14.25 30.87
C ASP A 87 5.38 14.16 29.52
N GLU A 88 4.65 15.22 29.15
CA GLU A 88 3.78 15.25 27.96
C GLU A 88 4.55 15.32 26.62
N ASP A 89 5.82 15.74 26.61
CA ASP A 89 6.48 16.16 25.36
C ASP A 89 7.33 15.06 24.67
N VAL A 90 8.18 14.31 25.39
CA VAL A 90 9.23 13.47 24.74
C VAL A 90 8.74 12.11 24.21
N LEU A 91 7.85 11.44 24.95
CA LEU A 91 7.28 10.14 24.51
C LEU A 91 6.36 10.31 23.30
N ASN A 92 5.69 11.45 23.19
CA ASN A 92 4.86 11.78 22.04
C ASN A 92 5.71 12.01 20.79
N ASP A 93 6.79 12.79 20.88
CA ASP A 93 7.65 13.07 19.72
C ASP A 93 8.26 11.79 19.10
N THR A 94 8.76 10.87 19.93
CA THR A 94 9.38 9.63 19.44
C THR A 94 8.37 8.63 18.87
N LEU A 95 7.15 8.57 19.42
CA LEU A 95 6.05 7.80 18.85
C LEU A 95 5.65 8.37 17.48
N GLU A 96 5.51 9.69 17.37
CA GLU A 96 5.11 10.34 16.11
C GLU A 96 6.14 10.14 14.99
N LEU A 97 7.45 10.01 15.30
CA LEU A 97 8.46 9.64 14.30
C LEU A 97 8.16 8.26 13.67
N PHE A 98 7.77 7.28 14.48
CA PHE A 98 7.35 5.96 13.96
C PHE A 98 6.03 6.06 13.18
N LEU A 99 5.04 6.75 13.75
CA LEU A 99 3.71 6.90 13.13
C LEU A 99 3.76 7.69 11.81
N GLY A 100 4.71 8.60 11.65
CA GLY A 100 4.95 9.33 10.40
C GLY A 100 5.38 8.44 9.23
N THR A 101 5.80 7.20 9.49
CA THR A 101 6.12 6.19 8.46
C THR A 101 4.96 5.22 8.17
N CYS A 102 3.86 5.34 8.92
CA CYS A 102 2.70 4.45 8.82
C CYS A 102 1.60 5.05 7.94
N TRP A 103 0.72 4.19 7.42
CA TRP A 103 -0.44 4.62 6.63
C TRP A 103 -1.71 4.74 7.46
N SER A 104 -2.60 5.64 7.04
CA SER A 104 -3.99 5.64 7.50
C SER A 104 -4.66 4.30 7.19
N ALA A 105 -5.36 3.73 8.18
CA ALA A 105 -6.13 2.51 7.99
C ALA A 105 -7.32 2.68 7.03
N ASP A 106 -7.69 3.92 6.66
CA ASP A 106 -8.64 4.13 5.56
C ASP A 106 -8.02 3.60 4.27
N SER A 107 -6.88 4.14 3.82
CA SER A 107 -6.21 3.75 2.56
C SER A 107 -5.86 2.26 2.45
N THR A 108 -5.79 1.55 3.57
CA THR A 108 -5.39 0.14 3.63
C THR A 108 -6.52 -0.81 4.07
N GLY A 109 -7.75 -0.30 4.29
CA GLY A 109 -8.95 -1.11 4.52
C GLY A 109 -9.25 -1.50 5.97
N GLY A 110 -8.47 -1.02 6.94
CA GLY A 110 -8.62 -1.29 8.37
C GLY A 110 -9.39 -0.25 9.18
N LYS A 111 -10.06 0.71 8.54
CA LYS A 111 -10.76 1.83 9.21
C LYS A 111 -11.73 1.43 10.32
N ASN A 112 -12.28 0.21 10.28
CA ASN A 112 -13.28 -0.25 11.26
C ASN A 112 -12.68 -0.98 12.46
N GLU A 113 -11.35 -1.10 12.58
CA GLU A 113 -10.72 -1.93 13.61
C GLU A 113 -10.76 -1.31 15.03
N GLY A 114 -10.72 0.01 15.13
CA GLY A 114 -10.79 0.77 16.40
C GLY A 114 -11.25 2.20 16.17
N ASP A 115 -11.19 3.04 17.22
CA ASP A 115 -11.49 4.48 17.14
C ASP A 115 -10.40 5.21 16.35
N GLU A 116 -9.14 4.92 16.68
CA GLU A 116 -7.98 5.20 15.85
C GLU A 116 -7.45 3.89 15.27
N SER A 117 -7.10 3.89 13.98
CA SER A 117 -6.48 2.74 13.31
C SER A 117 -5.37 3.21 12.39
N ILE A 118 -4.18 2.65 12.58
CA ILE A 118 -2.96 2.97 11.84
C ILE A 118 -2.40 1.66 11.26
N SER A 119 -1.67 1.76 10.15
CA SER A 119 -1.19 0.60 9.39
C SER A 119 0.31 0.65 9.17
N ALA A 120 1.02 -0.35 9.67
CA ALA A 120 2.38 -0.64 9.23
C ALA A 120 2.33 -1.51 7.97
N VAL A 121 3.08 -1.12 6.95
CA VAL A 121 3.13 -1.78 5.63
C VAL A 121 4.57 -1.89 5.15
N GLY A 122 4.84 -2.81 4.22
CA GLY A 122 6.14 -2.96 3.57
C GLY A 122 6.10 -2.65 2.08
N GLY A 123 7.25 -2.88 1.42
CA GLY A 123 7.37 -2.88 -0.03
C GLY A 123 7.10 -1.52 -0.68
N PRO A 124 6.62 -1.47 -1.93
CA PRO A 124 6.39 -0.22 -2.66
C PRO A 124 5.51 0.78 -1.92
N ALA A 125 4.54 0.32 -1.12
CA ALA A 125 3.69 1.21 -0.31
C ALA A 125 4.47 1.94 0.79
N PHE A 126 5.55 1.35 1.30
CA PHE A 126 6.43 1.95 2.29
C PHE A 126 7.57 2.76 1.66
N SER A 127 8.19 2.24 0.60
CA SER A 127 9.45 2.77 0.07
C SER A 127 9.30 3.73 -1.12
N SER A 128 8.08 4.11 -1.51
CA SER A 128 7.89 5.11 -2.55
C SER A 128 7.74 6.49 -1.94
N THR A 129 8.29 7.49 -2.60
CA THR A 129 8.15 8.91 -2.25
C THR A 129 6.93 9.51 -2.93
N GLY A 130 6.65 10.79 -2.64
CA GLY A 130 5.58 11.56 -3.26
C GLY A 130 6.17 12.73 -4.02
N HIS A 131 5.58 13.08 -5.16
CA HIS A 131 5.99 14.24 -5.93
C HIS A 131 4.79 14.91 -6.58
N VAL A 132 4.61 16.20 -6.34
CA VAL A 132 3.40 16.96 -6.70
C VAL A 132 3.06 16.93 -8.20
N GLY A 133 4.05 16.76 -9.07
CA GLY A 133 3.86 16.68 -10.54
C GLY A 133 4.11 15.31 -11.17
N LEU A 134 4.59 14.32 -10.41
CA LEU A 134 5.05 13.02 -10.95
C LEU A 134 4.34 11.80 -10.35
N THR A 135 3.31 12.00 -9.53
CA THR A 135 2.45 10.94 -9.02
C THR A 135 2.01 10.00 -10.14
N ASN A 136 2.55 8.78 -10.11
CA ASN A 136 2.35 7.79 -11.16
C ASN A 136 1.85 6.44 -10.62
N ALA A 137 1.64 6.32 -9.31
CA ALA A 137 1.10 5.14 -8.64
C ALA A 137 0.15 5.46 -7.50
N VAL A 138 -0.71 4.50 -7.13
CA VAL A 138 -1.71 4.65 -6.08
C VAL A 138 -1.99 3.32 -5.38
N ILE A 139 -2.31 3.35 -4.08
CA ILE A 139 -2.80 2.19 -3.34
C ILE A 139 -4.23 1.86 -3.79
N TYR A 140 -4.45 0.63 -4.26
CA TYR A 140 -5.76 0.11 -4.58
C TYR A 140 -6.40 -0.56 -3.36
N GLN A 141 -6.85 0.26 -2.39
CA GLN A 141 -7.58 -0.15 -1.18
C GLN A 141 -8.62 -1.28 -1.39
N PRO A 142 -9.42 -1.31 -2.49
CA PRO A 142 -10.38 -2.39 -2.72
C PRO A 142 -9.79 -3.80 -2.74
N SER A 143 -8.51 -3.94 -3.11
CA SER A 143 -7.82 -5.24 -3.10
C SER A 143 -7.75 -5.86 -1.70
N VAL A 144 -7.65 -5.03 -0.66
CA VAL A 144 -7.68 -5.47 0.74
C VAL A 144 -9.11 -5.71 1.19
N LEU A 145 -10.04 -4.78 0.93
CA LEU A 145 -11.44 -4.90 1.37
C LEU A 145 -12.22 -6.04 0.72
N LEU A 146 -11.88 -6.38 -0.53
CA LEU A 146 -12.59 -7.40 -1.33
C LEU A 146 -11.78 -8.70 -1.46
N ARG A 147 -10.74 -8.87 -0.66
CA ARG A 147 -9.93 -10.09 -0.61
C ARG A 147 -10.77 -11.34 -0.30
N THR A 148 -10.23 -12.49 -0.69
CA THR A 148 -10.79 -13.81 -0.41
C THR A 148 -9.76 -14.63 0.35
N ASP A 149 -10.23 -15.45 1.29
CA ASP A 149 -9.40 -16.28 2.17
C ASP A 149 -9.67 -17.78 1.99
N THR A 150 -10.30 -18.16 0.87
CA THR A 150 -10.62 -19.55 0.55
C THR A 150 -9.39 -20.45 0.64
N ASP A 151 -8.26 -20.03 0.07
CA ASP A 151 -7.01 -20.78 0.10
C ASP A 151 -6.53 -21.04 1.53
N LEU A 152 -6.54 -20.02 2.40
CA LEU A 152 -6.15 -20.13 3.79
C LEU A 152 -7.13 -20.99 4.61
N LEU A 153 -8.43 -20.70 4.51
CA LEU A 153 -9.48 -21.33 5.32
C LEU A 153 -9.72 -22.80 4.96
N THR A 154 -9.19 -23.29 3.82
CA THR A 154 -9.16 -24.73 3.53
C THR A 154 -8.21 -25.53 4.44
N LYS A 155 -7.21 -24.87 5.03
CA LYS A 155 -6.17 -25.49 5.88
C LYS A 155 -6.12 -24.93 7.30
N TYR A 156 -6.83 -23.83 7.55
CA TYR A 156 -6.82 -23.12 8.82
C TYR A 156 -8.24 -23.00 9.37
N ASP A 157 -8.48 -23.59 10.54
CA ASP A 157 -9.73 -23.43 11.29
C ASP A 157 -9.54 -22.36 12.38
N GLU A 158 -10.05 -21.15 12.09
CA GLU A 158 -9.95 -20.00 12.98
C GLU A 158 -10.55 -20.22 14.38
N LEU A 159 -11.53 -21.12 14.52
CA LEU A 159 -12.22 -21.33 15.80
C LEU A 159 -11.47 -22.28 16.73
N THR A 160 -10.50 -23.04 16.22
CA THR A 160 -9.77 -24.04 17.00
C THR A 160 -8.26 -23.80 17.00
N SER A 161 -7.75 -23.04 16.04
CA SER A 161 -6.33 -22.79 15.84
C SER A 161 -5.73 -21.89 16.94
N PRO A 162 -4.57 -22.26 17.52
CA PRO A 162 -3.77 -21.36 18.36
C PRO A 162 -3.21 -20.14 17.62
N GLY A 163 -3.26 -20.12 16.28
CA GLY A 163 -2.90 -18.95 15.47
C GLY A 163 -3.97 -17.86 15.42
N ARG A 164 -5.14 -18.07 16.03
CA ARG A 164 -6.22 -17.08 16.08
C ARG A 164 -5.71 -15.77 16.69
N GLY A 165 -5.85 -14.68 15.93
CA GLY A 165 -5.42 -13.34 16.34
C GLY A 165 -3.89 -13.14 16.42
N ALA A 166 -3.08 -14.13 16.04
CA ALA A 166 -1.62 -14.08 16.11
C ALA A 166 -0.96 -13.45 14.87
N PHE A 167 -1.69 -13.31 13.77
CA PHE A 167 -1.24 -12.70 12.53
C PHE A 167 -2.33 -11.82 11.94
N SER A 168 -1.95 -10.85 11.10
CA SER A 168 -2.90 -9.98 10.42
C SER A 168 -3.75 -10.76 9.41
N THR A 169 -5.06 -10.61 9.49
CA THR A 169 -6.00 -11.08 8.47
C THR A 169 -6.10 -10.13 7.29
N TYR A 170 -5.44 -8.97 7.33
CA TYR A 170 -5.41 -7.98 6.26
C TYR A 170 -4.20 -8.20 5.35
N HIS A 171 -4.49 -8.46 4.08
CA HIS A 171 -3.50 -8.79 3.06
C HIS A 171 -3.94 -8.27 1.70
N ASN A 172 -3.08 -8.49 0.70
CA ASN A 172 -3.31 -8.14 -0.69
C ASN A 172 -3.29 -6.61 -0.92
N LEU A 173 -2.48 -5.87 -0.16
CA LEU A 173 -2.27 -4.44 -0.38
C LEU A 173 -1.61 -4.22 -1.75
N THR A 174 -2.42 -3.79 -2.71
CA THR A 174 -1.99 -3.67 -4.11
C THR A 174 -1.68 -2.23 -4.47
N VAL A 175 -0.54 -1.99 -5.11
CA VAL A 175 -0.22 -0.70 -5.76
C VAL A 175 -0.48 -0.80 -7.25
N LEU A 176 -1.14 0.21 -7.83
CA LEU A 176 -1.44 0.28 -9.26
C LEU A 176 -0.74 1.47 -9.91
N ALA A 177 -0.26 1.28 -11.14
CA ALA A 177 0.16 2.38 -12.00
C ALA A 177 -1.05 3.23 -12.44
N VAL A 178 -0.97 4.55 -12.28
CA VAL A 178 -2.04 5.50 -12.71
C VAL A 178 -1.88 5.96 -14.16
N ASP A 179 -0.67 5.82 -14.71
CA ASP A 179 -0.34 6.07 -16.10
C ASP A 179 0.74 5.08 -16.57
N THR A 180 1.32 5.32 -17.75
CA THR A 180 2.47 4.59 -18.26
C THR A 180 3.71 4.98 -17.47
N ILE A 181 4.42 3.99 -16.94
CA ILE A 181 5.69 4.19 -16.23
C ILE A 181 6.78 3.49 -17.04
N GLY A 182 7.79 4.25 -17.46
CA GLY A 182 8.92 3.73 -18.22
C GLY A 182 9.89 2.92 -17.34
N PRO A 183 10.66 1.96 -17.91
CA PRO A 183 11.78 1.35 -17.19
C PRO A 183 12.76 2.42 -16.70
N GLY A 184 13.23 2.26 -15.47
CA GLY A 184 14.13 3.19 -14.79
C GLY A 184 13.44 4.32 -14.02
N MET A 185 12.17 4.60 -14.33
CA MET A 185 11.43 5.71 -13.71
C MET A 185 11.11 5.42 -12.24
N GLU A 186 11.30 6.41 -11.39
CA GLU A 186 10.84 6.37 -10.00
C GLU A 186 9.31 6.32 -9.94
N ILE A 187 8.82 5.54 -8.99
CA ILE A 187 7.41 5.34 -8.69
C ILE A 187 7.06 6.30 -7.56
N PHE A 188 6.23 7.28 -7.86
CA PHE A 188 5.73 8.27 -6.91
C PHE A 188 4.28 7.94 -6.55
N LEU A 189 4.03 7.75 -5.25
CA LEU A 189 2.70 7.44 -4.74
C LEU A 189 1.85 8.69 -4.51
N ASP A 190 0.55 8.55 -4.75
CA ASP A 190 -0.45 9.50 -4.30
C ASP A 190 -0.67 9.35 -2.78
N PHE A 191 -0.16 10.32 -2.01
CA PHE A 191 -0.38 10.38 -0.55
C PHE A 191 -1.68 11.09 -0.17
N GLY A 192 -2.40 11.70 -1.12
CA GLY A 192 -3.60 12.47 -0.86
C GLY A 192 -3.46 13.95 -1.24
N ALA A 193 -4.61 14.61 -1.33
CA ALA A 193 -4.71 15.99 -1.80
C ALA A 193 -4.06 17.00 -0.83
N GLU A 194 -3.99 16.68 0.45
CA GLU A 194 -3.35 17.47 1.49
C GLU A 194 -1.81 17.52 1.34
N TYR A 195 -1.19 16.45 0.83
CA TYR A 195 0.25 16.39 0.54
C TYR A 195 0.60 16.93 -0.85
N SER A 196 -0.41 17.07 -1.72
CA SER A 196 -0.25 17.46 -3.13
C SER A 196 -0.58 18.94 -3.40
N LYS A 197 -0.84 19.72 -2.34
CA LYS A 197 -1.21 21.15 -2.42
C LYS A 197 -0.13 22.02 -1.77
N HIS A 198 0.15 23.15 -2.42
CA HIS A 198 0.89 24.25 -1.83
C HIS A 198 -0.04 25.43 -1.59
N ASP A 199 -0.04 25.92 -0.35
CA ASP A 199 -0.75 27.14 0.04
C ASP A 199 -0.16 28.37 -0.65
N ASP A 200 1.13 28.33 -0.99
CA ASP A 200 1.78 29.35 -1.82
C ASP A 200 1.29 29.22 -3.28
N PRO A 201 0.60 30.24 -3.83
CA PRO A 201 0.10 30.20 -5.19
C PRO A 201 1.18 30.36 -6.26
N THR A 202 2.43 30.63 -5.87
CA THR A 202 3.57 30.78 -6.78
C THR A 202 4.30 29.47 -7.06
N ILE A 203 4.05 28.44 -6.24
CA ILE A 203 4.66 27.11 -6.38
C ILE A 203 3.67 26.17 -7.09
N PRO A 204 4.06 25.52 -8.21
CA PRO A 204 3.20 24.57 -8.91
C PRO A 204 2.70 23.43 -8.03
N ASN A 205 1.40 23.16 -8.08
CA ASN A 205 0.79 21.98 -7.47
C ASN A 205 0.34 20.97 -8.54
N MET A 206 -0.20 19.83 -8.10
CA MET A 206 -0.65 18.76 -9.00
C MET A 206 -1.67 19.23 -10.06
N ASP A 207 -2.58 20.13 -9.69
CA ASP A 207 -3.57 20.67 -10.62
C ASP A 207 -2.94 21.60 -11.66
N ASP A 208 -1.90 22.36 -11.29
CA ASP A 208 -1.18 23.22 -12.23
C ASP A 208 -0.42 22.37 -13.25
N TYR A 209 0.37 21.37 -12.81
CA TYR A 209 1.04 20.43 -13.71
C TYR A 209 0.07 19.80 -14.70
N ARG A 210 -1.02 19.21 -14.20
CA ARG A 210 -2.00 18.53 -15.05
C ARG A 210 -2.65 19.49 -16.06
N LYS A 211 -3.12 20.66 -15.61
CA LYS A 211 -3.80 21.63 -16.49
C LYS A 211 -2.83 22.25 -17.50
N MET A 212 -1.58 22.51 -17.09
CA MET A 212 -0.58 23.08 -17.99
C MET A 212 -0.11 22.07 -19.02
N ASP A 213 0.10 20.81 -18.67
CA ASP A 213 0.43 19.76 -19.65
C ASP A 213 -0.71 19.55 -20.67
N GLU A 214 -1.98 19.56 -20.23
CA GLU A 214 -3.14 19.58 -21.13
C GLU A 214 -3.19 20.85 -21.99
N GLY A 215 -2.81 22.00 -21.44
CA GLY A 215 -2.72 23.29 -22.12
C GLY A 215 -1.65 23.30 -23.20
N MET A 216 -0.44 22.84 -22.89
CA MET A 216 0.69 22.76 -23.81
C MET A 216 0.38 21.89 -25.02
N LYS A 217 -0.30 20.75 -24.83
CA LYS A 217 -0.79 19.92 -25.95
C LYS A 217 -1.66 20.71 -26.93
N LYS A 218 -2.59 21.53 -26.42
CA LYS A 218 -3.44 22.39 -27.26
C LYS A 218 -2.65 23.52 -27.92
N MET A 219 -1.67 24.11 -27.23
CA MET A 219 -0.78 25.12 -27.80
C MET A 219 0.03 24.54 -28.96
N VAL A 220 0.62 23.35 -28.79
CA VAL A 220 1.34 22.64 -29.84
C VAL A 220 0.45 22.35 -31.05
N GLU A 221 -0.77 21.85 -30.84
CA GLU A 221 -1.74 21.66 -31.93
C GLU A 221 -2.03 22.96 -32.70
N PHE A 222 -2.17 24.09 -31.98
CA PHE A 222 -2.37 25.39 -32.57
C PHE A 222 -1.16 25.84 -33.39
N PHE A 223 0.05 25.85 -32.81
CA PHE A 223 1.25 26.32 -33.48
C PHE A 223 1.64 25.43 -34.67
N ASN A 224 1.53 24.11 -34.55
CA ASN A 224 1.77 23.18 -35.67
C ASN A 224 0.86 23.45 -36.88
N LYS A 225 -0.37 23.94 -36.65
CA LYS A 225 -1.33 24.24 -37.71
C LYS A 225 -1.18 25.64 -38.30
N HIS A 226 -0.69 26.60 -37.51
CA HIS A 226 -0.81 28.02 -37.81
C HIS A 226 0.54 28.76 -37.93
N ALA A 227 1.61 28.31 -37.27
CA ALA A 227 2.89 29.02 -37.16
C ALA A 227 3.49 29.39 -38.53
N GLU A 228 3.53 28.45 -39.48
CA GLU A 228 4.06 28.69 -40.83
C GLU A 228 3.29 29.81 -41.58
N ARG A 229 1.99 29.96 -41.32
CA ARG A 229 1.14 30.94 -41.99
C ARG A 229 1.19 32.32 -41.34
N ILE A 230 1.33 32.37 -40.01
CA ILE A 230 1.38 33.61 -39.24
C ILE A 230 2.80 34.20 -39.18
N GLY A 231 3.82 33.36 -39.37
CA GLY A 231 5.22 33.73 -39.27
C GLY A 231 5.75 33.63 -37.84
N GLU A 232 7.04 33.39 -37.72
CA GLU A 232 7.75 33.13 -36.46
C GLU A 232 7.51 34.24 -35.42
N LYS A 233 7.77 35.50 -35.79
CA LYS A 233 7.59 36.65 -34.90
C LYS A 233 6.16 36.76 -34.36
N ALA A 234 5.15 36.55 -35.21
CA ALA A 234 3.76 36.62 -34.78
C ALA A 234 3.37 35.41 -33.92
N SER A 235 3.99 34.25 -34.14
CA SER A 235 3.81 33.06 -33.31
C SER A 235 4.34 33.31 -31.91
N GLU A 236 5.51 33.92 -31.79
CA GLU A 236 6.10 34.31 -30.50
C GLU A 236 5.24 35.33 -29.77
N GLU A 237 4.74 36.37 -30.47
CA GLU A 237 3.81 37.35 -29.88
C GLU A 237 2.51 36.70 -29.38
N VAL A 238 1.99 35.69 -30.09
CA VAL A 238 0.80 34.93 -29.64
C VAL A 238 1.12 34.06 -28.43
N TYR A 239 2.30 33.43 -28.40
CA TYR A 239 2.73 32.62 -27.27
C TYR A 239 2.90 33.46 -26.00
N GLU A 240 3.59 34.60 -26.11
CA GLU A 240 3.75 35.55 -25.01
C GLU A 240 2.40 36.10 -24.52
N PHE A 241 1.47 36.41 -25.43
CA PHE A 241 0.10 36.79 -25.03
C PHE A 241 -0.62 35.68 -24.25
N ILE A 242 -0.44 34.41 -24.63
CA ILE A 242 -1.00 33.28 -23.89
C ILE A 242 -0.35 33.17 -22.50
N LYS A 243 0.99 33.23 -22.44
CA LYS A 243 1.78 33.07 -21.22
C LYS A 243 1.52 34.20 -20.23
N GLU A 244 1.49 35.45 -20.67
CA GLU A 244 1.34 36.60 -19.79
C GLU A 244 -0.14 36.96 -19.57
N ASP A 245 -0.89 37.29 -20.62
CA ASP A 245 -2.24 37.84 -20.47
C ASP A 245 -3.31 36.77 -20.22
N VAL A 246 -3.28 35.66 -20.97
CA VAL A 246 -4.31 34.62 -20.82
C VAL A 246 -4.18 33.93 -19.47
N LEU A 247 -2.96 33.53 -19.05
CA LEU A 247 -2.76 32.89 -17.75
C LEU A 247 -3.12 33.80 -16.57
N GLU A 248 -2.87 35.12 -16.66
CA GLU A 248 -3.32 36.06 -15.62
C GLU A 248 -4.85 36.01 -15.42
N LEU A 249 -5.59 35.84 -16.52
CA LEU A 249 -7.06 35.78 -16.49
C LEU A 249 -7.60 34.42 -16.05
N VAL A 250 -6.97 33.31 -16.43
CA VAL A 250 -7.53 31.96 -16.19
C VAL A 250 -6.96 31.27 -14.95
N ALA A 251 -5.71 31.55 -14.58
CA ALA A 251 -5.06 30.99 -13.39
C ALA A 251 -5.07 31.96 -12.19
N GLU A 252 -5.44 33.22 -12.42
CA GLU A 252 -5.55 34.27 -11.40
C GLU A 252 -4.28 34.34 -10.53
N LYS A 253 -4.42 34.18 -9.20
CA LYS A 253 -3.31 34.19 -8.26
C LYS A 253 -2.24 33.13 -8.53
N ARG A 254 -2.58 32.06 -9.25
CA ARG A 254 -1.66 30.96 -9.62
C ARG A 254 -1.01 31.13 -10.99
N ALA A 255 -1.23 32.26 -11.68
CA ALA A 255 -0.55 32.54 -12.95
C ALA A 255 0.99 32.41 -12.85
N PRO A 256 1.68 32.83 -11.76
CA PRO A 256 3.12 32.62 -11.63
C PRO A 256 3.52 31.13 -11.65
N ALA A 257 2.80 30.27 -10.93
CA ALA A 257 3.05 28.83 -10.92
C ALA A 257 2.84 28.22 -12.31
N ALA A 258 1.74 28.59 -12.99
CA ALA A 258 1.45 28.11 -14.34
C ALA A 258 2.52 28.54 -15.36
N ARG A 259 3.00 29.78 -15.29
CA ARG A 259 4.07 30.30 -16.16
C ARG A 259 5.41 29.60 -15.94
N ALA A 260 5.71 29.20 -14.70
CA ALA A 260 6.95 28.52 -14.36
C ALA A 260 7.10 27.16 -15.07
N LEU A 261 5.99 26.53 -15.45
CA LEU A 261 5.96 25.24 -16.17
C LEU A 261 6.06 25.38 -17.70
N LEU A 262 6.02 26.62 -18.20
CA LEU A 262 6.06 26.89 -19.64
C LEU A 262 7.48 27.22 -20.10
N PRO A 263 7.87 26.78 -21.30
CA PRO A 263 9.16 27.12 -21.87
C PRO A 263 9.26 28.63 -22.19
N GLU A 264 10.47 29.10 -22.49
CA GLU A 264 10.68 30.49 -22.89
C GLU A 264 10.05 30.82 -24.24
N SER A 265 9.93 29.85 -25.16
CA SER A 265 9.33 30.02 -26.49
C SER A 265 8.42 28.83 -26.85
N TYR A 266 7.47 29.05 -27.75
CA TYR A 266 6.54 28.03 -28.24
C TYR A 266 7.24 26.82 -28.88
N GLU A 267 8.47 26.97 -29.37
CA GLU A 267 9.24 25.87 -29.97
C GLU A 267 9.60 24.80 -28.93
N GLY A 268 9.78 25.19 -27.65
CA GLY A 268 10.11 24.27 -26.56
C GLY A 268 8.92 23.41 -26.09
N LEU A 269 7.68 23.75 -26.49
CA LEU A 269 6.49 23.04 -26.02
C LEU A 269 6.48 21.57 -26.45
N GLN A 270 6.97 21.26 -27.66
CA GLN A 270 6.99 19.90 -28.16
C GLN A 270 7.98 19.03 -27.38
N GLU A 271 9.15 19.58 -27.02
CA GLU A 271 10.17 18.88 -26.24
C GLU A 271 9.62 18.44 -24.88
N ILE A 272 8.93 19.34 -24.16
CA ILE A 272 8.30 19.03 -22.87
C ILE A 272 7.28 17.90 -23.01
N ILE A 273 6.44 17.92 -24.05
CA ILE A 273 5.46 16.86 -24.30
C ILE A 273 6.15 15.55 -24.63
N ASP A 274 7.18 15.58 -25.47
CA ASP A 274 7.92 14.39 -25.91
C ASP A 274 8.68 13.72 -24.74
N MET A 275 9.12 14.53 -23.77
CA MET A 275 9.75 14.04 -22.55
C MET A 275 8.75 13.51 -21.51
N GLY A 276 7.45 13.74 -21.69
CA GLY A 276 6.39 13.17 -20.84
C GLY A 276 5.65 14.16 -19.95
N GLY A 277 5.87 15.47 -20.12
CA GLY A 277 5.20 16.54 -19.37
C GLY A 277 6.18 17.46 -18.64
N SER A 278 5.69 18.60 -18.15
CA SER A 278 6.50 19.64 -17.49
C SER A 278 7.25 19.11 -16.28
N ALA A 279 6.61 18.28 -15.45
CA ALA A 279 7.25 17.75 -14.25
C ALA A 279 8.46 16.86 -14.54
N LEU A 280 8.36 16.01 -15.57
CA LEU A 280 9.48 15.15 -15.97
C LEU A 280 10.55 15.94 -16.73
N TYR A 281 10.15 17.03 -17.38
CA TYR A 281 11.09 17.95 -18.01
C TYR A 281 11.98 18.69 -17.02
N ASP A 282 11.40 19.13 -15.91
CA ASP A 282 12.14 19.81 -14.85
C ASP A 282 12.96 18.84 -13.99
N ASN A 283 12.62 17.55 -13.98
CA ASN A 283 13.22 16.53 -13.11
C ASN A 283 13.63 15.26 -13.89
N PRO A 284 14.51 15.34 -14.90
CA PRO A 284 14.89 14.17 -15.72
C PRO A 284 15.62 13.07 -14.92
N GLU A 285 16.24 13.40 -13.79
CA GLU A 285 16.97 12.49 -12.90
C GLU A 285 16.09 11.44 -12.21
N VAL A 286 14.76 11.62 -12.21
CA VAL A 286 13.79 10.63 -11.70
C VAL A 286 13.78 9.35 -12.53
N VAL A 287 14.41 9.35 -13.71
CA VAL A 287 14.61 8.17 -14.54
C VAL A 287 16.05 7.69 -14.40
N ARG A 288 16.25 6.62 -13.64
CA ARG A 288 17.56 5.98 -13.45
C ARG A 288 17.84 4.96 -14.55
N ASP A 289 19.13 4.77 -14.85
CA ASP A 289 19.56 3.68 -15.71
C ASP A 289 19.23 2.30 -15.08
N VAL A 290 18.64 1.40 -15.87
CA VAL A 290 18.19 0.09 -15.38
C VAL A 290 19.38 -0.81 -15.01
N ASP A 291 20.52 -0.67 -15.69
CA ASP A 291 21.72 -1.45 -15.35
C ASP A 291 22.35 -0.94 -14.04
N TRP A 292 22.27 0.37 -13.79
CA TRP A 292 22.60 0.95 -12.48
C TRP A 292 21.70 0.38 -11.39
N LEU A 293 20.37 0.33 -11.59
CA LEU A 293 19.42 -0.25 -10.63
C LEU A 293 19.70 -1.72 -10.36
N ARG A 294 20.05 -2.50 -11.39
CA ARG A 294 20.40 -3.92 -11.24
C ARG A 294 21.62 -4.13 -10.32
N THR A 295 22.58 -3.21 -10.36
CA THR A 295 23.82 -3.31 -9.60
C THR A 295 23.70 -2.69 -8.21
N ASN A 296 23.02 -1.54 -8.11
CA ASN A 296 23.02 -0.70 -6.91
C ASN A 296 21.72 -0.78 -6.12
N GLY A 297 20.60 -1.13 -6.74
CA GLY A 297 19.32 -1.33 -6.05
C GLY A 297 19.17 -2.72 -5.41
N TYR A 298 18.02 -2.92 -4.77
CA TYR A 298 17.51 -4.21 -4.32
C TYR A 298 16.26 -4.59 -5.11
N CYS A 299 16.17 -5.86 -5.48
CA CYS A 299 14.99 -6.44 -6.11
C CYS A 299 13.84 -6.55 -5.08
N GLN A 300 12.66 -6.00 -5.37
CA GLN A 300 11.52 -6.04 -4.44
C GLN A 300 10.49 -7.15 -4.74
N ASP A 301 10.71 -7.95 -5.79
CA ASP A 301 9.78 -9.00 -6.25
C ASP A 301 10.41 -10.41 -6.29
N THR A 302 11.42 -10.63 -5.45
CA THR A 302 12.05 -11.93 -5.19
C THR A 302 11.17 -12.90 -4.41
N LEU A 303 10.12 -12.38 -3.76
CA LEU A 303 9.20 -13.12 -2.90
C LEU A 303 7.78 -13.03 -3.44
N VAL A 304 6.99 -14.08 -3.22
CA VAL A 304 5.55 -14.13 -3.44
C VAL A 304 4.83 -14.64 -2.20
N VAL A 305 3.56 -14.27 -2.05
CA VAL A 305 2.74 -14.68 -0.90
C VAL A 305 1.99 -15.98 -1.21
N GLY A 306 1.89 -16.86 -0.22
CA GLY A 306 1.05 -18.06 -0.28
C GLY A 306 0.54 -18.48 1.10
N VAL A 307 -0.23 -19.56 1.17
CA VAL A 307 -0.57 -20.19 2.46
C VAL A 307 0.67 -20.92 2.98
N SER A 308 1.06 -20.64 4.22
CA SER A 308 2.25 -21.24 4.83
C SER A 308 2.15 -22.77 4.86
N THR A 309 3.32 -23.44 4.77
CA THR A 309 3.41 -24.88 5.01
C THR A 309 3.45 -25.23 6.50
N ILE A 310 3.64 -24.23 7.36
CA ILE A 310 3.63 -24.36 8.82
C ILE A 310 2.20 -24.29 9.35
N GLU A 311 1.82 -25.27 10.16
CA GLU A 311 0.49 -25.30 10.78
C GLU A 311 0.27 -24.07 11.66
N HIS A 312 -0.92 -23.48 11.59
CA HIS A 312 -1.33 -22.30 12.35
C HIS A 312 -0.59 -20.98 12.03
N ALA A 313 0.34 -20.96 11.09
CA ALA A 313 1.11 -19.76 10.73
C ALA A 313 0.41 -18.80 9.75
N GLY A 314 -0.77 -19.18 9.22
CA GLY A 314 -1.49 -18.35 8.27
C GLY A 314 -0.83 -18.32 6.88
N ARG A 315 -0.41 -17.14 6.43
CA ARG A 315 0.28 -16.93 5.14
C ARG A 315 1.79 -16.93 5.33
N GLY A 316 2.51 -17.27 4.26
CA GLY A 316 3.97 -17.37 4.20
C GLY A 316 4.57 -16.66 2.99
N ALA A 317 5.84 -16.30 3.09
CA ALA A 317 6.65 -15.80 1.96
C ALA A 317 7.34 -16.95 1.23
N PHE A 318 7.30 -16.96 -0.10
CA PHE A 318 7.85 -18.01 -0.94
C PHE A 318 8.78 -17.42 -2.01
N ALA A 319 9.82 -18.14 -2.37
CA ALA A 319 10.76 -17.73 -3.41
C ALA A 319 10.07 -17.60 -4.79
N ALA A 320 10.07 -16.41 -5.38
CA ALA A 320 9.54 -16.18 -6.73
C ALA A 320 10.42 -16.82 -7.82
N ARG A 321 11.69 -17.04 -7.50
CA ARG A 321 12.73 -17.63 -8.35
C ARG A 321 13.76 -18.39 -7.50
N SER A 322 14.57 -19.23 -8.13
CA SER A 322 15.67 -19.90 -7.43
C SER A 322 16.76 -18.90 -7.05
N MET A 323 17.40 -19.12 -5.91
CA MET A 323 18.44 -18.25 -5.33
C MET A 323 19.64 -19.07 -4.88
N LYS A 324 20.84 -18.48 -4.97
CA LYS A 324 22.10 -19.09 -4.53
C LYS A 324 22.34 -18.80 -3.05
N ARG A 325 23.18 -19.62 -2.40
CA ARG A 325 23.71 -19.28 -1.07
C ARG A 325 24.40 -17.91 -1.12
N GLY A 326 24.14 -17.07 -0.14
CA GLY A 326 24.72 -15.73 -0.02
C GLY A 326 24.01 -14.67 -0.85
N GLU A 327 22.99 -15.04 -1.62
CA GLU A 327 22.18 -14.09 -2.37
C GLU A 327 21.20 -13.36 -1.47
N VAL A 328 21.01 -12.05 -1.73
CA VAL A 328 20.01 -11.24 -1.04
C VAL A 328 18.62 -11.67 -1.51
N VAL A 329 17.84 -12.15 -0.57
CA VAL A 329 16.44 -12.54 -0.72
C VAL A 329 15.54 -11.31 -0.64
N GLY A 330 15.84 -10.33 0.21
CA GLY A 330 15.08 -9.09 0.32
C GLY A 330 15.80 -8.08 1.20
N ALA A 331 15.53 -6.79 1.00
CA ALA A 331 16.01 -5.73 1.87
C ALA A 331 14.90 -5.33 2.86
N LEU A 332 15.28 -5.11 4.11
CA LEU A 332 14.43 -4.76 5.24
C LEU A 332 14.92 -3.40 5.76
N PRO A 333 14.44 -2.27 5.20
CA PRO A 333 14.56 -0.99 5.86
C PRO A 333 13.89 -1.07 7.23
N LEU A 334 14.57 -0.60 8.26
CA LEU A 334 14.10 -0.64 9.63
C LEU A 334 13.52 0.70 10.02
N VAL A 335 12.35 0.67 10.66
CA VAL A 335 11.78 1.84 11.34
C VAL A 335 11.91 1.62 12.85
N PRO A 336 12.70 2.43 13.57
CA PRO A 336 12.82 2.33 15.01
C PRO A 336 11.56 2.86 15.70
N LEU A 337 11.09 2.11 16.69
CA LEU A 337 10.12 2.56 17.69
C LEU A 337 10.85 2.57 19.04
N LEU A 338 11.24 3.76 19.49
CA LEU A 338 11.93 3.94 20.77
C LEU A 338 10.97 3.62 21.93
N GLN A 339 11.49 3.03 23.00
CA GLN A 339 10.68 2.51 24.12
C GLN A 339 9.55 1.57 23.66
N GLY A 340 9.80 0.78 22.60
CA GLY A 340 8.76 0.13 21.80
C GLY A 340 7.86 -0.83 22.57
N LYS A 341 8.40 -1.57 23.53
CA LYS A 341 7.59 -2.45 24.40
C LYS A 341 6.58 -1.66 25.24
N SER A 342 7.01 -0.52 25.80
CA SER A 342 6.12 0.41 26.47
C SER A 342 5.11 1.00 25.49
N ALA A 343 5.55 1.49 24.33
CA ALA A 343 4.70 2.12 23.33
C ALA A 343 3.58 1.20 22.81
N LEU A 344 3.87 -0.09 22.61
CA LEU A 344 2.93 -1.09 22.08
C LEU A 344 2.11 -1.81 23.16
N THR A 345 2.30 -1.46 24.43
CA THR A 345 1.54 -2.04 25.55
C THR A 345 0.08 -1.54 25.55
N ILE A 346 -0.86 -2.48 25.59
CA ILE A 346 -2.29 -2.24 25.85
C ILE A 346 -2.58 -2.57 27.32
N PRO A 347 -2.94 -1.57 28.15
CA PRO A 347 -3.24 -1.79 29.56
C PRO A 347 -4.53 -2.61 29.73
N PRO A 348 -4.65 -3.42 30.80
CA PRO A 348 -5.85 -4.22 31.03
C PRO A 348 -7.08 -3.35 31.27
N ASP A 349 -8.20 -3.68 30.61
CA ASP A 349 -9.50 -3.09 30.96
C ASP A 349 -10.11 -3.76 32.19
N LYS A 350 -9.92 -3.11 33.35
CA LYS A 350 -10.48 -3.57 34.63
C LYS A 350 -12.00 -3.64 34.63
N ALA A 351 -12.69 -2.81 33.84
CA ALA A 351 -14.15 -2.82 33.75
C ALA A 351 -14.65 -4.05 32.98
N MET A 352 -13.86 -4.56 32.03
CA MET A 352 -14.10 -5.82 31.32
C MET A 352 -13.57 -7.06 32.08
N GLY A 353 -13.00 -6.86 33.27
CA GLY A 353 -12.47 -7.94 34.11
C GLY A 353 -11.11 -8.47 33.66
N GLU A 354 -10.44 -7.74 32.77
CA GLU A 354 -9.07 -8.05 32.33
C GLU A 354 -8.08 -7.74 33.46
N LYS A 355 -7.06 -8.59 33.56
CA LYS A 355 -6.07 -8.54 34.65
C LYS A 355 -4.64 -8.48 34.17
N GLU A 356 -4.42 -8.86 32.92
CA GLU A 356 -3.10 -8.97 32.32
C GLU A 356 -2.98 -7.95 31.19
N THR A 357 -1.80 -7.39 31.07
CA THR A 357 -1.43 -6.53 29.97
C THR A 357 -1.24 -7.35 28.70
N THR A 358 -1.58 -6.78 27.54
CA THR A 358 -1.24 -7.37 26.23
C THR A 358 -0.51 -6.36 25.35
N TYR A 359 -0.19 -6.76 24.11
CA TYR A 359 0.49 -5.91 23.13
C TYR A 359 -0.34 -5.78 21.85
N GLN A 360 -0.14 -4.66 21.15
CA GLN A 360 -0.64 -4.44 19.80
C GLN A 360 -0.19 -5.56 18.85
N LEU A 361 -0.99 -5.87 17.82
CA LEU A 361 -0.65 -6.93 16.85
C LEU A 361 0.72 -6.70 16.18
N VAL A 362 1.06 -5.45 15.91
CA VAL A 362 2.35 -5.07 15.30
C VAL A 362 3.55 -5.57 16.11
N TYR A 363 3.40 -5.84 17.41
CA TYR A 363 4.44 -6.45 18.25
C TYR A 363 4.99 -7.77 17.67
N ASN A 364 4.15 -8.57 17.00
CA ASN A 364 4.55 -9.83 16.36
C ASN A 364 5.43 -9.65 15.12
N TYR A 365 5.50 -8.43 14.61
CA TYR A 365 6.22 -8.05 13.40
C TYR A 365 7.45 -7.21 13.71
N MET A 366 7.73 -6.91 14.98
CA MET A 366 8.89 -6.12 15.40
C MET A 366 10.10 -7.00 15.68
N LEU A 367 11.29 -6.53 15.29
CA LEU A 367 12.57 -7.05 15.76
C LEU A 367 12.90 -6.46 17.13
N GLU A 368 13.29 -7.31 18.09
CA GLU A 368 13.67 -6.94 19.46
C GLU A 368 15.04 -7.49 19.82
N HIS A 369 15.81 -6.70 20.58
CA HIS A 369 17.01 -7.17 21.25
C HIS A 369 16.87 -6.98 22.77
N PRO A 370 17.15 -7.99 23.63
CA PRO A 370 16.95 -7.89 25.10
C PRO A 370 17.74 -6.81 25.84
N GLN A 371 18.67 -6.13 25.16
CA GLN A 371 19.48 -5.04 25.70
C GLN A 371 19.11 -3.68 25.14
N SER A 372 17.99 -3.59 24.41
CA SER A 372 17.54 -2.39 23.72
C SER A 372 16.11 -2.05 24.14
N SER A 373 15.85 -0.80 24.49
CA SER A 373 14.49 -0.31 24.69
C SER A 373 13.72 -0.10 23.38
N ALA A 374 14.43 -0.04 22.24
CA ALA A 374 13.81 0.10 20.93
C ALA A 374 13.40 -1.23 20.30
N LEU A 375 12.27 -1.18 19.58
CA LEU A 375 11.80 -2.20 18.65
C LEU A 375 12.00 -1.70 17.22
N PHE A 376 12.18 -2.60 16.25
CA PHE A 376 12.39 -2.21 14.85
C PHE A 376 11.39 -2.90 13.93
N TYR A 377 10.60 -2.13 13.19
CA TYR A 377 9.71 -2.67 12.17
C TYR A 377 10.47 -2.90 10.86
N PRO A 378 10.54 -4.12 10.32
CA PRO A 378 11.21 -4.42 9.05
C PRO A 378 10.27 -4.21 7.85
N ALA A 379 10.33 -3.05 7.21
CA ALA A 379 9.39 -2.63 6.17
C ALA A 379 9.75 -3.11 4.74
N GLY A 380 10.32 -4.32 4.61
CA GLY A 380 10.69 -4.91 3.33
C GLY A 380 9.50 -5.51 2.56
N ALA A 381 9.56 -5.52 1.23
CA ALA A 381 8.50 -6.11 0.38
C ALA A 381 8.27 -7.58 0.72
N VAL A 382 7.02 -7.94 1.08
CA VAL A 382 6.58 -9.32 1.41
C VAL A 382 7.26 -9.90 2.67
N THR A 383 8.18 -9.17 3.31
CA THR A 383 9.01 -9.72 4.40
C THR A 383 8.24 -10.02 5.67
N ASN A 384 7.13 -9.31 5.91
CA ASN A 384 6.21 -9.57 7.02
C ASN A 384 5.45 -10.91 6.91
N TYR A 385 5.55 -11.62 5.80
CA TYR A 385 5.03 -12.99 5.66
C TYR A 385 6.06 -14.07 5.95
N ILE A 386 7.32 -13.73 6.18
CA ILE A 386 8.33 -14.73 6.53
C ILE A 386 7.95 -15.33 7.87
N ASN A 387 7.96 -16.65 7.98
CA ASN A 387 7.61 -17.35 9.22
C ASN A 387 8.85 -17.88 9.93
N HIS A 388 8.65 -18.26 11.19
CA HIS A 388 9.66 -18.92 11.99
C HIS A 388 10.01 -20.31 11.43
N GLY A 389 11.30 -20.57 11.16
CA GLY A 389 11.81 -21.89 10.77
C GLY A 389 12.63 -22.61 11.85
N GLY A 390 12.92 -21.93 12.96
CA GLY A 390 13.90 -22.35 13.96
C GLY A 390 15.30 -22.58 13.36
N LYS A 391 16.24 -22.99 14.21
CA LYS A 391 17.65 -23.21 13.81
C LYS A 391 17.83 -24.26 12.72
N SER A 392 16.89 -25.19 12.58
CA SER A 392 17.02 -26.34 11.68
C SER A 392 16.43 -26.11 10.30
N ASN A 393 15.31 -25.36 10.19
CA ASN A 393 14.64 -25.15 8.90
C ASN A 393 14.84 -23.75 8.34
N ALA A 394 15.29 -22.78 9.15
CA ALA A 394 15.59 -21.45 8.65
C ALA A 394 16.60 -21.51 7.48
N ASN A 395 16.22 -20.91 6.36
CA ASN A 395 16.98 -20.90 5.12
C ASN A 395 17.51 -19.51 4.75
N VAL A 396 17.25 -18.52 5.62
CA VAL A 396 17.74 -17.15 5.51
C VAL A 396 18.28 -16.65 6.85
N LYS A 397 19.09 -15.59 6.80
CA LYS A 397 19.60 -14.87 7.96
C LYS A 397 19.66 -13.37 7.69
N LEU A 398 19.73 -12.58 8.75
CA LEU A 398 19.88 -11.13 8.68
C LEU A 398 21.37 -10.74 8.63
N ILE A 399 21.73 -9.77 7.78
CA ILE A 399 23.03 -9.09 7.76
C ILE A 399 22.83 -7.60 7.49
N TRP A 400 23.76 -6.73 7.89
CA TRP A 400 23.68 -5.31 7.54
C TRP A 400 23.94 -5.06 6.06
N SER A 401 23.19 -4.13 5.47
CA SER A 401 23.44 -3.61 4.12
C SER A 401 24.86 -3.09 3.95
N THR A 402 25.35 -3.20 2.72
CA THR A 402 26.65 -2.67 2.29
C THR A 402 26.52 -1.66 1.14
N LYS A 403 25.30 -1.21 0.83
CA LYS A 403 25.06 -0.26 -0.26
C LYS A 403 25.66 1.10 0.10
N GLU A 404 26.43 1.67 -0.83
CA GLU A 404 27.15 2.93 -0.62
C GLU A 404 26.23 4.13 -0.39
N TRP A 405 25.01 4.08 -0.96
CA TRP A 405 23.99 5.12 -0.79
C TRP A 405 23.26 5.06 0.57
N SER A 406 23.59 4.10 1.43
CA SER A 406 22.97 3.94 2.75
C SER A 406 24.01 4.16 3.84
N HIS A 407 23.74 5.08 4.78
CA HIS A 407 24.69 5.39 5.86
C HIS A 407 24.60 4.40 7.04
N VAL A 408 24.30 3.12 6.79
CA VAL A 408 24.21 2.05 7.81
C VAL A 408 25.40 2.04 8.77
N LYS A 409 26.60 2.33 8.28
CA LYS A 409 27.78 2.37 9.15
C LYS A 409 27.64 3.45 10.23
N ASP A 410 27.26 4.66 9.84
CA ASP A 410 27.18 5.82 10.72
C ASP A 410 26.03 5.67 11.72
N THR A 411 24.89 5.13 11.27
CA THR A 411 23.72 4.90 12.12
C THR A 411 23.97 3.85 13.21
N ARG A 412 24.74 2.79 12.90
CA ARG A 412 25.11 1.76 13.90
C ARG A 412 26.11 2.25 14.95
N GLU A 413 26.87 3.29 14.63
CA GLU A 413 27.80 3.94 15.57
C GLU A 413 27.11 5.04 16.40
N THR A 414 25.89 5.42 16.02
CA THR A 414 25.10 6.45 16.70
C THR A 414 24.30 5.86 17.88
N PRO A 415 24.31 6.53 19.06
CA PRO A 415 23.47 6.13 20.20
C PRO A 415 21.97 6.11 19.90
N LEU A 416 21.25 5.22 20.56
CA LEU A 416 19.82 4.95 20.33
C LEU A 416 18.95 6.21 20.36
N GLU A 417 19.20 7.10 21.33
CA GLU A 417 18.45 8.34 21.55
C GLU A 417 18.57 9.34 20.40
N ASN A 418 19.59 9.20 19.54
CA ASN A 418 19.83 10.07 18.39
C ASN A 418 19.40 9.42 17.07
N LEU A 419 18.79 8.22 17.09
CA LEU A 419 18.37 7.55 15.86
C LEU A 419 17.30 8.31 15.07
N GLY A 420 16.53 9.18 15.72
CA GLY A 420 15.52 10.01 15.05
C GLY A 420 16.07 10.95 13.98
N GLN A 421 17.39 11.17 13.92
CA GLN A 421 18.03 11.96 12.85
C GLN A 421 18.24 11.17 11.54
N PHE A 422 18.04 9.85 11.56
CA PHE A 422 18.23 8.97 10.41
C PHE A 422 16.89 8.48 9.87
N GLY A 423 16.80 8.38 8.55
CA GLY A 423 15.67 7.76 7.88
C GLY A 423 15.83 6.24 7.76
N PRO A 424 14.76 5.52 7.38
CA PRO A 424 14.84 4.09 7.07
C PRO A 424 15.87 3.74 5.96
N ILE A 425 16.22 4.70 5.10
CA ILE A 425 17.29 4.54 4.09
C ILE A 425 18.65 4.21 4.72
N ASP A 426 18.91 4.68 5.94
CA ASP A 426 20.18 4.49 6.64
C ASP A 426 20.17 3.29 7.59
N MET A 427 19.05 2.57 7.69
CA MET A 427 18.90 1.43 8.58
C MET A 427 18.40 0.21 7.82
N ILE A 428 19.22 -0.33 6.92
CA ILE A 428 18.82 -1.46 6.08
C ILE A 428 19.52 -2.75 6.51
N VAL A 429 18.71 -3.76 6.83
CA VAL A 429 19.16 -5.14 7.02
C VAL A 429 18.78 -5.94 5.78
N GLU A 430 19.67 -6.80 5.31
CA GLU A 430 19.44 -7.73 4.21
C GLU A 430 19.07 -9.11 4.75
N LEU A 431 18.04 -9.70 4.16
CA LEU A 431 17.73 -11.10 4.31
C LEU A 431 18.54 -11.89 3.28
N VAL A 432 19.41 -12.79 3.72
CA VAL A 432 20.35 -13.51 2.84
C VAL A 432 20.19 -15.01 2.94
N ALA A 433 20.15 -15.68 1.79
CA ALA A 433 20.01 -17.12 1.70
C ALA A 433 21.21 -17.86 2.34
N THR A 434 20.95 -18.73 3.32
CA THR A 434 21.99 -19.52 4.00
C THR A 434 22.36 -20.78 3.22
N ARG A 435 21.60 -21.12 2.19
CA ARG A 435 21.83 -22.25 1.25
C ARG A 435 21.14 -21.93 -0.09
N PRO A 436 21.33 -22.72 -1.15
CA PRO A 436 20.47 -22.61 -2.31
C PRO A 436 18.99 -22.80 -1.94
N ILE A 437 18.12 -21.98 -2.53
CA ILE A 437 16.66 -21.98 -2.34
C ILE A 437 16.02 -22.16 -3.70
N ASN A 438 15.06 -23.08 -3.81
CA ASN A 438 14.35 -23.31 -5.07
C ASN A 438 13.17 -22.36 -5.22
N LYS A 439 12.80 -22.02 -6.47
CA LYS A 439 11.52 -21.35 -6.75
C LYS A 439 10.35 -22.10 -6.11
N GLY A 440 9.48 -21.36 -5.42
CA GLY A 440 8.30 -21.89 -4.71
C GLY A 440 8.60 -22.46 -3.33
N GLU A 441 9.84 -22.45 -2.88
CA GLU A 441 10.21 -22.85 -1.52
C GLU A 441 9.85 -21.74 -0.52
N GLU A 442 9.31 -22.09 0.65
CA GLU A 442 8.99 -21.13 1.72
C GLU A 442 10.27 -20.56 2.33
N ILE A 443 10.28 -19.24 2.52
CA ILE A 443 11.38 -18.51 3.16
C ILE A 443 11.11 -18.46 4.65
N LEU A 444 12.07 -18.95 5.43
CA LEU A 444 11.94 -19.12 6.87
C LEU A 444 13.13 -18.51 7.60
N LEU A 445 12.83 -17.65 8.56
CA LEU A 445 13.82 -17.00 9.44
C LEU A 445 13.82 -17.68 10.81
N ASP A 446 14.97 -17.71 11.48
CA ASP A 446 15.03 -18.11 12.89
C ASP A 446 14.65 -16.90 13.76
N TYR A 447 13.47 -16.96 14.38
CA TYR A 447 12.99 -15.91 15.31
C TYR A 447 13.62 -16.01 16.70
N GLY A 448 14.44 -17.03 16.98
CA GLY A 448 15.12 -17.22 18.25
C GLY A 448 14.42 -18.21 19.20
N ASP A 449 15.21 -18.74 20.14
CA ASP A 449 14.76 -19.78 21.07
C ASP A 449 13.65 -19.30 22.02
N ASP A 450 13.67 -18.01 22.42
CA ASP A 450 12.66 -17.45 23.33
C ASP A 450 11.28 -17.39 22.67
N TRP A 451 11.22 -16.96 21.40
CA TRP A 451 9.99 -16.99 20.61
C TRP A 451 9.47 -18.42 20.46
N GLU A 452 10.35 -19.37 20.13
CA GLU A 452 9.95 -20.77 19.94
C GLU A 452 9.47 -21.40 21.26
N ALA A 453 10.10 -21.09 22.39
CA ALA A 453 9.64 -21.52 23.70
C ALA A 453 8.25 -20.94 24.03
N ALA A 454 8.05 -19.64 23.78
CA ALA A 454 6.76 -18.97 24.01
C ALA A 454 5.65 -19.54 23.12
N TRP A 455 5.91 -19.78 21.83
CA TRP A 455 4.94 -20.37 20.92
C TRP A 455 4.56 -21.80 21.33
N ASN A 456 5.55 -22.63 21.67
CA ASN A 456 5.30 -24.00 22.13
C ASN A 456 4.48 -24.02 23.42
N ASP A 457 4.77 -23.13 24.37
CA ASP A 457 4.00 -22.97 25.60
C ASP A 457 2.55 -22.54 25.30
N HIS A 458 2.37 -21.52 24.44
CA HIS A 458 1.07 -21.04 23.98
C HIS A 458 0.23 -22.16 23.38
N VAL A 459 0.76 -22.88 22.40
CA VAL A 459 0.08 -24.01 21.74
C VAL A 459 -0.28 -25.11 22.74
N SER A 460 0.63 -25.44 23.66
CA SER A 460 0.39 -26.47 24.68
C SER A 460 -0.75 -26.11 25.65
N LYS A 461 -0.88 -24.83 25.97
CA LYS A 461 -1.90 -24.29 26.89
C LYS A 461 -3.21 -23.98 26.19
N TRP A 462 -3.21 -23.75 24.87
CA TRP A 462 -4.36 -23.30 24.08
C TRP A 462 -5.65 -24.06 24.42
N LYS A 463 -5.66 -25.39 24.25
CA LYS A 463 -6.86 -26.22 24.51
C LYS A 463 -7.38 -26.12 25.95
N LYS A 464 -6.50 -25.85 26.92
CA LYS A 464 -6.87 -25.69 28.33
C LYS A 464 -7.50 -24.32 28.56
N VAL A 465 -6.91 -23.26 28.03
CA VAL A 465 -7.41 -21.88 28.20
C VAL A 465 -8.68 -21.63 27.40
N THR A 466 -8.86 -22.31 26.27
CA THR A 466 -10.05 -22.18 25.40
C THR A 466 -11.14 -23.20 25.65
N LYS A 467 -11.00 -24.10 26.65
CA LYS A 467 -11.94 -25.21 26.90
C LYS A 467 -13.42 -24.78 26.99
N ASN A 468 -13.67 -23.60 27.56
CA ASN A 468 -15.02 -23.03 27.72
C ASN A 468 -15.20 -21.75 26.89
N ALA A 469 -14.26 -21.43 25.99
CA ALA A 469 -14.37 -20.28 25.12
C ALA A 469 -15.40 -20.56 24.03
N SER A 470 -16.23 -19.56 23.72
CA SER A 470 -17.16 -19.59 22.60
C SER A 470 -16.74 -18.50 21.63
N PHE A 471 -15.82 -18.84 20.72
CA PHE A 471 -15.37 -17.90 19.70
C PHE A 471 -16.47 -17.61 18.69
N SER A 472 -16.63 -16.33 18.37
CA SER A 472 -17.43 -15.91 17.22
C SER A 472 -16.60 -16.03 15.95
N LYS A 473 -17.26 -16.38 14.85
CA LYS A 473 -16.65 -16.31 13.51
C LYS A 473 -16.34 -14.84 13.19
N SER A 474 -15.11 -14.58 12.76
CA SER A 474 -14.73 -13.25 12.23
C SER A 474 -15.41 -12.96 10.90
N ALA A 475 -15.28 -11.71 10.45
CA ALA A 475 -15.70 -11.33 9.10
C ALA A 475 -14.98 -12.15 8.01
N MET A 476 -13.72 -12.52 8.19
CA MET A 476 -12.98 -13.39 7.26
C MET A 476 -13.71 -14.73 7.08
N THR A 477 -14.05 -15.41 8.18
CA THR A 477 -14.72 -16.71 8.16
C THR A 477 -16.17 -16.61 7.62
N LEU A 478 -16.89 -15.55 7.95
CA LEU A 478 -18.25 -15.34 7.44
C LEU A 478 -18.25 -14.98 5.95
N ASN A 479 -17.32 -14.13 5.50
CA ASN A 479 -17.19 -13.78 4.09
C ASN A 479 -16.86 -15.00 3.23
N GLU A 480 -16.12 -15.99 3.73
CA GLU A 480 -15.87 -17.24 2.99
C GLU A 480 -17.15 -18.02 2.67
N ILE A 481 -18.18 -17.96 3.52
CA ILE A 481 -19.48 -18.62 3.25
C ILE A 481 -20.14 -18.02 2.00
N HIS A 482 -19.96 -16.71 1.78
CA HIS A 482 -20.61 -15.96 0.72
C HIS A 482 -19.70 -15.73 -0.49
N HIS A 483 -18.38 -15.75 -0.34
CA HIS A 483 -17.43 -15.36 -1.38
C HIS A 483 -16.40 -16.43 -1.70
N SER A 484 -16.65 -17.68 -1.29
CA SER A 484 -15.78 -18.81 -1.61
C SER A 484 -15.45 -18.89 -3.10
N THR A 485 -14.18 -19.11 -3.43
CA THR A 485 -13.76 -19.40 -4.81
C THR A 485 -13.85 -20.88 -5.17
N ASP A 486 -13.97 -21.75 -4.17
CA ASP A 486 -13.96 -23.20 -4.33
C ASP A 486 -15.35 -23.83 -4.27
N LYS A 487 -16.30 -23.11 -3.68
CA LYS A 487 -17.69 -23.54 -3.51
C LYS A 487 -18.64 -22.51 -4.11
N PRO A 488 -19.84 -22.92 -4.52
CA PRO A 488 -20.86 -21.98 -4.89
C PRO A 488 -21.15 -20.98 -3.76
N PRO A 489 -21.15 -19.67 -4.06
CA PRO A 489 -21.36 -18.65 -3.04
C PRO A 489 -22.76 -18.76 -2.46
N GLN A 490 -22.89 -18.73 -1.13
CA GLN A 490 -24.21 -18.65 -0.50
C GLN A 490 -24.73 -17.22 -0.53
N PRO A 491 -26.04 -17.01 -0.73
CA PRO A 491 -26.57 -15.66 -0.67
C PRO A 491 -26.48 -15.11 0.74
N PHE A 492 -26.34 -13.78 0.85
CA PHE A 492 -26.52 -13.11 2.13
C PHE A 492 -27.97 -13.22 2.61
N PRO A 493 -28.19 -13.24 3.94
CA PRO A 493 -29.52 -13.30 4.54
C PRO A 493 -30.31 -12.02 4.27
N ILE A 494 -31.63 -12.13 4.34
CA ILE A 494 -32.52 -10.96 4.35
C ILE A 494 -32.76 -10.54 5.81
N ASP A 495 -32.55 -9.25 6.10
CA ASP A 495 -32.64 -8.74 7.47
C ASP A 495 -34.02 -8.97 8.11
N GLY A 496 -33.99 -9.32 9.39
CA GLY A 496 -35.18 -9.63 10.19
C GLY A 496 -35.92 -10.92 9.80
N LYS A 497 -35.43 -11.66 8.80
CA LYS A 497 -35.99 -12.96 8.38
C LYS A 497 -35.04 -14.11 8.61
N GLU A 498 -33.74 -13.86 8.49
CA GLU A 498 -32.66 -14.84 8.57
C GLU A 498 -31.54 -14.29 9.47
N ALA A 499 -30.87 -15.15 10.23
CA ALA A 499 -29.73 -14.77 11.06
C ALA A 499 -28.56 -15.71 10.76
N ASP A 500 -27.41 -15.16 10.41
CA ASP A 500 -26.19 -15.88 10.05
C ASP A 500 -24.93 -15.31 10.74
N ALA A 501 -25.01 -14.10 11.29
CA ALA A 501 -23.92 -13.34 11.86
C ALA A 501 -24.01 -13.20 13.39
N GLY A 502 -22.85 -13.23 14.05
CA GLY A 502 -22.73 -12.93 15.48
C GLY A 502 -22.78 -11.43 15.76
N SER A 503 -22.86 -11.05 17.03
CA SER A 503 -22.86 -9.63 17.45
C SER A 503 -21.54 -8.91 17.15
N ASN A 504 -20.47 -9.66 16.87
CA ASN A 504 -19.12 -9.18 16.61
C ASN A 504 -18.93 -8.61 15.20
N VAL A 505 -19.77 -8.93 14.23
CA VAL A 505 -19.64 -8.38 12.87
C VAL A 505 -20.83 -7.50 12.51
N GLU A 506 -20.68 -6.71 11.46
CA GLU A 506 -21.76 -6.02 10.79
C GLU A 506 -21.67 -6.20 9.28
N LEU A 507 -22.82 -6.13 8.61
CA LEU A 507 -22.89 -6.13 7.17
C LEU A 507 -22.62 -4.72 6.65
N LYS A 508 -21.66 -4.58 5.74
CA LYS A 508 -21.42 -3.33 5.02
C LYS A 508 -21.53 -3.53 3.52
N CYS A 509 -22.00 -2.50 2.85
CA CYS A 509 -22.17 -2.46 1.42
C CYS A 509 -21.29 -1.39 0.81
N HIS A 510 -20.66 -1.72 -0.32
CA HIS A 510 -20.11 -0.77 -1.25
C HIS A 510 -21.23 -0.24 -2.16
N ILE A 511 -21.63 1.00 -1.92
CA ILE A 511 -22.79 1.59 -2.56
C ILE A 511 -22.33 2.66 -3.56
N LEU A 512 -22.49 2.36 -4.84
CA LEU A 512 -22.36 3.33 -5.94
C LEU A 512 -23.66 3.36 -6.72
N TYR A 513 -24.28 4.53 -6.79
CA TYR A 513 -25.52 4.73 -7.52
C TYR A 513 -25.55 6.08 -8.23
N ASP A 514 -26.41 6.16 -9.23
CA ASP A 514 -26.63 7.35 -10.05
C ASP A 514 -27.81 8.12 -9.45
N ASP A 515 -27.54 9.29 -8.87
CA ASP A 515 -28.56 10.10 -8.21
C ASP A 515 -29.57 10.72 -9.18
N GLU A 516 -29.30 10.71 -10.48
CA GLU A 516 -30.23 11.15 -11.52
C GLU A 516 -31.23 10.03 -11.90
N LYS A 517 -30.88 8.75 -11.68
CA LYS A 517 -31.72 7.59 -12.02
C LYS A 517 -32.64 7.17 -10.87
N ILE A 518 -33.37 8.12 -10.29
CA ILE A 518 -34.24 7.87 -9.14
C ILE A 518 -35.55 7.19 -9.57
N GLU A 519 -35.79 6.01 -9.02
CA GLU A 519 -37.09 5.37 -9.00
C GLU A 519 -37.79 5.64 -7.65
N ARG A 520 -39.13 5.54 -7.60
CA ARG A 520 -39.88 5.75 -6.36
C ARG A 520 -40.88 4.62 -6.12
N ILE A 521 -40.77 3.96 -4.98
CA ILE A 521 -41.73 2.95 -4.52
C ILE A 521 -42.74 3.63 -3.59
N ARG A 522 -44.03 3.34 -3.78
CA ARG A 522 -45.10 3.82 -2.89
C ARG A 522 -45.25 2.87 -1.71
N ASN A 523 -45.10 3.40 -0.50
CA ASN A 523 -45.23 2.65 0.74
C ASN A 523 -46.70 2.47 1.15
N LYS A 524 -46.96 1.53 2.07
CA LYS A 524 -48.32 1.22 2.55
C LYS A 524 -49.02 2.41 3.23
N ASP A 525 -48.24 3.30 3.83
CA ASP A 525 -48.71 4.55 4.46
C ASP A 525 -48.93 5.69 3.45
N GLY A 526 -48.68 5.46 2.16
CA GLY A 526 -48.81 6.45 1.08
C GLY A 526 -47.56 7.30 0.84
N SER A 527 -46.51 7.17 1.65
CA SER A 527 -45.21 7.82 1.44
C SER A 527 -44.47 7.21 0.23
N ARG A 528 -43.38 7.84 -0.21
CA ARG A 528 -42.55 7.36 -1.33
C ARG A 528 -41.10 7.20 -0.90
N THR A 529 -40.56 6.00 -1.04
CA THR A 529 -39.13 5.72 -0.84
C THR A 529 -38.38 5.84 -2.16
N LYS A 530 -37.24 6.52 -2.15
CA LYS A 530 -36.35 6.62 -3.32
C LYS A 530 -35.60 5.31 -3.51
N VAL A 531 -35.46 4.88 -4.76
CA VAL A 531 -34.73 3.67 -5.12
C VAL A 531 -33.76 4.01 -6.24
N TYR A 532 -32.49 3.74 -6.03
CA TYR A 532 -31.44 4.04 -6.99
C TYR A 532 -30.87 2.73 -7.57
N PRO A 533 -30.61 2.63 -8.87
CA PRO A 533 -29.92 1.50 -9.44
C PRO A 533 -28.43 1.55 -9.08
N TRP A 534 -27.89 0.42 -8.64
CA TRP A 534 -26.45 0.27 -8.43
C TRP A 534 -25.70 0.30 -9.77
N ILE A 535 -24.50 0.89 -9.79
CA ILE A 535 -23.67 1.07 -10.99
C ILE A 535 -22.51 0.05 -11.02
N PRO A 536 -22.32 -0.72 -12.12
CA PRO A 536 -21.24 -1.70 -12.28
C PRO A 536 -19.80 -1.25 -12.03
N HIS A 537 -19.09 -2.12 -11.32
CA HIS A 537 -17.69 -2.17 -10.90
C HIS A 537 -16.69 -3.00 -11.76
N PRO A 538 -15.88 -2.53 -12.73
CA PRO A 538 -15.99 -1.26 -13.45
C PRO A 538 -17.16 -1.29 -14.44
N VAL A 539 -17.64 -0.12 -14.84
CA VAL A 539 -18.68 -0.03 -15.87
C VAL A 539 -18.08 -0.51 -17.19
N LYS A 540 -18.74 -1.45 -17.88
CA LYS A 540 -18.34 -1.82 -19.25
C LYS A 540 -18.45 -0.58 -20.15
N GLY A 541 -17.32 -0.18 -20.75
CA GLY A 541 -17.22 1.03 -21.56
C GLY A 541 -16.63 2.19 -20.75
N GLU A 542 -15.30 2.29 -20.76
CA GLU A 542 -14.44 3.48 -20.55
C GLU A 542 -14.66 4.41 -19.34
N THR A 543 -15.63 4.19 -18.45
CA THR A 543 -16.10 5.27 -17.57
C THR A 543 -15.60 5.23 -16.11
N ARG A 544 -14.88 4.18 -15.67
CA ARG A 544 -14.08 4.24 -14.42
C ARG A 544 -13.03 3.13 -14.37
N LEU A 545 -11.76 3.49 -14.48
CA LEU A 545 -10.61 2.56 -14.38
C LEU A 545 -10.36 2.18 -12.90
N LYS A 546 -9.63 1.09 -12.62
CA LYS A 546 -9.33 0.66 -11.23
C LYS A 546 -8.65 1.77 -10.44
N THR A 547 -7.75 2.51 -11.10
CA THR A 547 -7.07 3.71 -10.58
C THR A 547 -8.05 4.78 -10.13
N ASP A 548 -9.18 4.95 -10.82
CA ASP A 548 -10.17 5.98 -10.49
C ASP A 548 -10.98 5.62 -9.24
N ILE A 549 -11.07 4.33 -8.89
CA ILE A 549 -11.53 3.95 -7.55
C ILE A 549 -10.43 4.14 -6.54
N ALA A 550 -9.20 3.71 -6.85
CA ALA A 550 -8.08 3.76 -5.91
C ALA A 550 -7.94 5.18 -5.33
N VAL A 551 -7.97 6.20 -6.19
CA VAL A 551 -7.93 7.63 -5.82
C VAL A 551 -9.11 8.06 -4.95
N ARG A 552 -10.28 7.41 -5.07
CA ARG A 552 -11.50 7.79 -4.35
C ARG A 552 -11.79 6.92 -3.13
N SER A 553 -11.05 5.82 -2.96
CA SER A 553 -11.33 4.72 -2.03
C SER A 553 -12.75 4.12 -2.17
N ILE A 554 -12.96 2.94 -1.59
CA ILE A 554 -14.29 2.37 -1.37
C ILE A 554 -14.73 2.73 0.04
N THR A 555 -15.77 3.56 0.14
CA THR A 555 -16.49 3.73 1.39
C THR A 555 -17.47 2.57 1.57
N LEU A 556 -17.24 1.75 2.59
CA LEU A 556 -18.19 0.75 3.05
C LEU A 556 -19.11 1.40 4.07
N ILE A 557 -20.42 1.30 3.84
CA ILE A 557 -21.44 1.83 4.75
C ILE A 557 -22.29 0.68 5.28
N GLY A 558 -22.72 0.78 6.54
CA GLY A 558 -23.68 -0.16 7.11
C GLY A 558 -24.93 -0.23 6.22
N CYS A 559 -25.48 -1.43 6.04
CA CYS A 559 -26.63 -1.62 5.17
C CYS A 559 -27.49 -2.80 5.63
N ASP A 560 -28.79 -2.68 5.37
CA ASP A 560 -29.74 -3.77 5.53
C ASP A 560 -30.11 -4.36 4.16
N ILE A 561 -30.10 -5.68 3.99
CA ILE A 561 -30.62 -6.38 2.83
C ILE A 561 -32.13 -6.53 2.96
N ILE A 562 -32.85 -5.86 2.07
CA ILE A 562 -34.32 -5.83 2.04
C ILE A 562 -34.89 -6.95 1.19
N ASP A 563 -34.27 -7.21 0.04
CA ASP A 563 -34.72 -8.23 -0.90
C ASP A 563 -33.56 -8.81 -1.70
N ARG A 564 -33.76 -10.03 -2.20
CA ARG A 564 -32.79 -10.78 -2.98
C ARG A 564 -33.44 -11.35 -4.23
N SER A 565 -32.72 -11.26 -5.34
CA SER A 565 -33.08 -11.86 -6.62
C SER A 565 -31.90 -12.65 -7.19
N GLY A 566 -32.18 -13.48 -8.20
CA GLY A 566 -31.18 -14.37 -8.80
C GLY A 566 -30.92 -15.63 -7.98
N ASP A 567 -29.98 -16.43 -8.46
CA ASP A 567 -29.55 -17.70 -7.91
C ASP A 567 -28.06 -17.94 -8.18
N GLU A 568 -27.56 -19.12 -7.83
CA GLU A 568 -26.17 -19.53 -8.07
C GLU A 568 -25.76 -19.44 -9.55
N GLN A 569 -26.67 -19.71 -10.48
CA GLN A 569 -26.37 -19.75 -11.92
C GLN A 569 -26.42 -18.34 -12.55
N SER A 570 -27.37 -17.52 -12.12
CA SER A 570 -27.63 -16.18 -12.65
C SER A 570 -26.90 -15.07 -11.88
N GLY A 571 -26.36 -15.38 -10.71
CA GLY A 571 -25.70 -14.47 -9.79
C GLY A 571 -26.70 -13.72 -8.90
N TYR A 572 -26.44 -13.68 -7.59
CA TYR A 572 -27.28 -12.96 -6.63
C TYR A 572 -27.19 -11.44 -6.82
N LYS A 573 -28.35 -10.79 -6.74
CA LYS A 573 -28.51 -9.33 -6.72
C LYS A 573 -29.44 -8.92 -5.60
N TYR A 574 -29.11 -7.79 -4.97
CA TYR A 574 -29.75 -7.36 -3.74
C TYR A 574 -30.41 -5.98 -3.91
N ILE A 575 -31.49 -5.78 -3.15
CA ILE A 575 -32.00 -4.47 -2.80
C ILE A 575 -31.55 -4.22 -1.36
N VAL A 576 -30.78 -3.16 -1.16
CA VAL A 576 -30.24 -2.81 0.15
C VAL A 576 -30.70 -1.44 0.59
N GLN A 577 -30.84 -1.24 1.89
CA GLN A 577 -31.09 0.03 2.53
C GLN A 577 -29.80 0.45 3.25
N PRO A 578 -29.08 1.46 2.75
CA PRO A 578 -27.95 2.01 3.48
C PRO A 578 -28.39 2.63 4.81
N HIS A 579 -27.58 2.45 5.86
CA HIS A 579 -27.74 3.16 7.11
C HIS A 579 -27.45 4.65 6.86
N ALA A 580 -28.44 5.51 7.08
CA ALA A 580 -28.27 6.95 6.90
C ALA A 580 -27.64 7.57 8.15
N GLU A 581 -26.74 8.55 7.96
CA GLU A 581 -26.20 9.36 9.07
C GLU A 581 -27.30 10.18 9.76
N ASP A 582 -28.27 10.66 8.98
CA ASP A 582 -29.46 11.37 9.47
C ASP A 582 -30.72 10.52 9.32
N LYS A 583 -31.51 10.44 10.40
CA LYS A 583 -32.78 9.68 10.54
C LYS A 583 -33.94 10.20 9.65
N GLY A 584 -33.67 10.63 8.42
CA GLY A 584 -34.67 10.87 7.39
C GLY A 584 -35.11 9.57 6.71
N SER A 585 -36.28 9.57 6.06
CA SER A 585 -36.79 8.39 5.34
C SER A 585 -35.72 7.83 4.40
N GLY A 586 -35.17 6.65 4.72
CA GLY A 586 -34.06 6.04 4.00
C GLY A 586 -34.35 5.85 2.51
N TYR A 587 -33.31 5.57 1.73
CA TYR A 587 -33.42 5.19 0.32
C TYR A 587 -32.99 3.74 0.14
N TYR A 588 -33.38 3.13 -0.98
CA TYR A 588 -32.91 1.81 -1.38
C TYR A 588 -31.96 1.89 -2.56
N VAL A 589 -31.06 0.94 -2.64
CA VAL A 589 -30.22 0.71 -3.82
C VAL A 589 -30.50 -0.69 -4.34
N LYS A 590 -30.94 -0.80 -5.60
CA LYS A 590 -31.30 -2.07 -6.23
C LYS A 590 -30.22 -2.55 -7.18
N ASN A 591 -30.24 -3.85 -7.49
CA ASN A 591 -29.26 -4.52 -8.34
C ASN A 591 -27.83 -4.47 -7.77
N VAL A 592 -27.68 -4.34 -6.45
CA VAL A 592 -26.38 -4.42 -5.79
C VAL A 592 -25.82 -5.83 -6.00
N PRO A 593 -24.63 -6.00 -6.56
CA PRO A 593 -24.07 -7.31 -6.85
C PRO A 593 -23.56 -7.95 -5.57
N HIS A 594 -23.47 -9.27 -5.59
CA HIS A 594 -23.02 -10.03 -4.43
C HIS A 594 -21.68 -9.59 -3.85
N TYR A 595 -20.67 -9.34 -4.69
CA TYR A 595 -19.33 -8.92 -4.26
C TYR A 595 -19.27 -7.56 -3.56
N ALA A 596 -20.29 -6.71 -3.73
CA ALA A 596 -20.35 -5.39 -3.12
C ALA A 596 -20.81 -5.43 -1.66
N ILE A 597 -21.15 -6.62 -1.14
CA ILE A 597 -21.61 -6.83 0.23
C ILE A 597 -20.55 -7.64 0.97
N ARG A 598 -20.14 -7.17 2.14
CA ARG A 598 -19.12 -7.81 2.99
C ARG A 598 -19.54 -7.76 4.45
N TYR A 599 -19.24 -8.83 5.18
CA TYR A 599 -19.06 -8.70 6.61
C TYR A 599 -17.80 -7.92 6.90
N VAL A 600 -17.88 -7.08 7.92
CA VAL A 600 -16.72 -6.43 8.53
C VAL A 600 -16.81 -6.65 10.04
N ASP A 601 -15.67 -6.94 10.68
CA ASP A 601 -15.60 -7.00 12.13
C ASP A 601 -15.92 -5.61 12.68
N LYS A 602 -16.76 -5.56 13.72
CA LYS A 602 -17.01 -4.31 14.43
C LYS A 602 -15.72 -3.85 15.14
N PRO A 603 -15.62 -2.57 15.50
CA PRO A 603 -14.48 -2.09 16.29
C PRO A 603 -14.21 -2.99 17.49
N TYR A 604 -12.94 -3.37 17.67
CA TYR A 604 -12.44 -4.21 18.76
C TYR A 604 -12.93 -5.66 18.81
N THR A 605 -13.53 -6.19 17.73
CA THR A 605 -14.07 -7.57 17.74
C THR A 605 -13.35 -8.54 16.82
N ASN A 606 -12.46 -8.05 15.94
CA ASN A 606 -11.55 -8.89 15.19
C ASN A 606 -10.72 -9.76 16.15
N PRO A 607 -10.42 -11.03 15.81
CA PRO A 607 -9.59 -11.90 16.64
C PRO A 607 -8.27 -11.28 17.12
N GLN A 608 -7.69 -10.31 16.41
CA GLN A 608 -6.49 -9.59 16.84
C GLN A 608 -6.65 -8.85 18.19
N HIS A 609 -7.87 -8.58 18.64
CA HIS A 609 -8.13 -7.92 19.92
C HIS A 609 -8.27 -8.91 21.08
N GLU A 610 -8.29 -10.22 20.82
CA GLU A 610 -8.46 -11.22 21.86
C GLU A 610 -7.20 -11.31 22.74
N MET A 611 -7.37 -11.11 24.05
CA MET A 611 -6.28 -11.14 25.05
C MET A 611 -5.48 -12.45 25.09
N ILE A 612 -6.07 -13.55 24.65
CA ILE A 612 -5.43 -14.87 24.60
C ILE A 612 -4.57 -15.07 23.34
N SER A 613 -4.59 -14.12 22.39
CA SER A 613 -3.84 -14.21 21.15
C SER A 613 -2.35 -14.15 21.42
N PHE A 614 -1.57 -14.91 20.63
CA PHE A 614 -0.13 -14.95 20.80
C PHE A 614 0.52 -13.58 20.49
N ARG A 615 1.34 -13.08 21.41
CA ARG A 615 2.12 -11.84 21.25
C ARG A 615 3.59 -12.10 21.57
N HIS A 616 4.47 -12.00 20.59
CA HIS A 616 5.92 -12.13 20.77
C HIS A 616 6.69 -11.51 19.59
N THR A 617 7.70 -10.72 19.90
CA THR A 617 8.65 -10.11 18.94
C THR A 617 9.55 -11.14 18.29
N ILE A 618 10.12 -10.76 17.14
CA ILE A 618 11.14 -11.52 16.43
C ILE A 618 12.50 -11.14 17.00
N LYS A 619 13.39 -12.11 17.25
CA LYS A 619 14.75 -11.79 17.73
C LYS A 619 15.55 -11.00 16.68
N PHE A 620 16.08 -9.86 17.08
CA PHE A 620 17.22 -9.22 16.41
C PHE A 620 18.50 -9.98 16.80
N PRO A 621 19.25 -10.58 15.85
CA PRO A 621 20.40 -11.40 16.19
C PRO A 621 21.51 -10.60 16.89
N ASP A 622 21.98 -11.13 18.03
CA ASP A 622 22.99 -10.50 18.88
C ASP A 622 24.30 -10.25 18.11
N GLU A 623 24.66 -11.14 17.18
CA GLU A 623 25.91 -11.11 16.41
C GLU A 623 26.02 -9.88 15.50
N ILE A 624 24.90 -9.29 15.12
CA ILE A 624 24.85 -8.09 14.27
C ILE A 624 24.27 -6.88 15.02
N PHE A 625 23.76 -7.03 16.24
CA PHE A 625 23.11 -5.94 16.96
C PHE A 625 24.14 -4.89 17.43
N PRO A 626 24.00 -3.61 17.05
CA PRO A 626 24.98 -2.57 17.36
C PRO A 626 25.15 -2.33 18.86
N ASN A 627 26.40 -2.17 19.30
CA ASN A 627 26.70 -1.86 20.70
C ASN A 627 26.13 -0.50 21.14
N ALA A 628 26.07 0.48 20.23
CA ALA A 628 25.54 1.81 20.51
C ALA A 628 24.03 1.81 20.80
N TRP A 629 23.32 0.73 20.44
CA TRP A 629 21.87 0.59 20.65
C TRP A 629 21.54 -0.24 21.88
N ARG A 630 22.55 -0.62 22.69
CA ARG A 630 22.36 -1.36 23.93
C ARG A 630 22.25 -0.39 25.10
N ASP A 631 21.04 0.09 25.37
CA ASP A 631 20.72 1.03 26.45
C ASP A 631 20.17 0.37 27.71
N LEU A 632 19.89 -0.94 27.69
CA LEU A 632 19.40 -1.70 28.84
C LEU A 632 20.48 -2.65 29.40
N ASP A 633 20.58 -2.67 30.73
CA ASP A 633 21.37 -3.66 31.47
C ASP A 633 20.58 -4.98 31.59
N LEU A 634 21.20 -6.11 31.25
CA LEU A 634 20.60 -7.46 31.39
C LEU A 634 20.21 -7.83 32.84
N LYS A 635 20.52 -6.99 33.82
CA LYS A 635 20.22 -7.21 35.25
C LYS A 635 18.88 -6.61 35.69
N ASP A 636 18.29 -5.72 34.90
CA ASP A 636 17.08 -4.98 35.30
C ASP A 636 15.76 -5.67 34.91
N GLU A 637 15.81 -6.85 34.26
CA GLU A 637 14.62 -7.63 33.86
C GLU A 637 14.51 -9.03 34.52
N LEU A 638 15.25 -9.33 35.61
CA LEU A 638 15.12 -10.58 36.39
C LEU A 638 14.40 -10.40 37.74
#